data_AF-F7JU38-F1
#
_entry.id   AF-F7JU38-F1
#
_cell.length_a   1.000
_cell.length_b   1.000
_cell.length_c   1.000
_cell.angle_alpha   90.00
_cell.angle_beta   90.00
_cell.angle_gamma   90.00
#
_symmetry.space_group_name_H-M   'P 1'
#
loop_
_entity.id
_entity.type
_entity.pdbx_description
1 polymer ?
#
loop_
_entity_poly.entity_id
_entity_poly.type
_entity_poly.pdbx_seq_one_letter_code
_entity_poly.pdbx_strand_id
1 'polypeptide(L)'
;MSKWYKSALVKGILIFLSVLSAITALLSLVIISTYSVSVKEIWNKKPTEYTDSKEFENQMCRATMDVLGQISYEDIFETDGKYNPDKLIDIMQYGYNGRHYDEETERLRYKLSDLQKWSEEYQNNYATQENPIVVCQKADKTYHYYYWDEFLSLLKKKTLTVDIDGYTSDEIVNALASGNVSLSQFAGHDILDEKGETVYRDFWGFSGAIEEEARPDGGNNILDVVNQTPQLNGKLSEVYAQLGSILSNLYYDFQSYQNSAEWTEGNTNFAYIFVDKETKKVYTNRKEYQDYNSVKENISDIQKNAKYMIVQPKLSDFKTNMDITANDWKEFVKSQRRNSNGDFIFAAAVDTRFSIQDSFYLDKKLYDEYAPYINRAVILLGAAVLLIIVSLIWLTVIAGRNNRSDGVHLNVFDRWKTELAAVFVIGIWIIPMMFWMNNGNMALGYFAESTDLMTATIGYSYEYASGYVPTMQDMIQLACTAAYTMIMFLVGYLSLVRRIKAGTMWKNSVLYAFCRFFRIFWRNRNVVWRMVVSGVILIGIHWMLALFRTPGFVLITLAADAFIVYYLVLNAIAKNKIIKGIKAVAGGDLEYQISLEHLRGEQREVAEMLNDIGTGLQKAVEKSVKSERLKTDLITNVSHDIKTPLTSIINYVDILKRSNIEDPKIQGYLEILEAKAQRLKTLTEDVVEASKVSSGNINLQLMDVNLVEMMNQTTGEFAEKFEHKNLELIQTLPNEPAIIHVDGRRMWRVLEKSL
;
A
#
# COMPACT_ATOMS: atom_id res chain seq x y z
N MET A 1 7.49 -36.55 27.44
CA MET A 1 8.65 -36.22 26.57
C MET A 1 8.88 -34.72 26.58
N SER A 2 10.08 -34.25 26.96
CA SER A 2 10.39 -32.82 26.92
C SER A 2 10.24 -32.31 25.49
N LYS A 3 9.42 -31.26 25.28
CA LYS A 3 9.20 -30.65 23.95
C LYS A 3 10.42 -29.80 23.56
N TRP A 4 11.62 -30.37 23.60
CA TRP A 4 12.91 -29.67 23.43
C TRP A 4 12.99 -28.85 22.14
N TYR A 5 12.36 -29.34 21.06
CA TYR A 5 12.26 -28.68 19.75
C TYR A 5 11.44 -27.36 19.75
N LYS A 6 10.68 -27.06 20.83
CA LYS A 6 9.96 -25.80 21.01
C LYS A 6 10.73 -24.80 21.90
N SER A 7 11.92 -25.17 22.38
CA SER A 7 12.69 -24.38 23.34
C SER A 7 13.18 -23.06 22.73
N ALA A 8 13.47 -22.08 23.59
CA ALA A 8 14.06 -20.81 23.17
C ALA A 8 15.43 -21.01 22.50
N LEU A 9 16.21 -21.98 22.99
CA LEU A 9 17.52 -22.32 22.44
C LEU A 9 17.42 -22.81 21.00
N VAL A 10 16.54 -23.78 20.71
CA VAL A 10 16.34 -24.29 19.34
C VAL A 10 15.88 -23.18 18.40
N LYS A 11 14.98 -22.29 18.85
CA LYS A 11 14.56 -21.12 18.06
C LYS A 11 15.72 -20.18 17.77
N GLY A 12 16.56 -19.90 18.78
CA GLY A 12 17.75 -19.07 18.62
C GLY A 12 18.72 -19.65 17.59
N ILE A 13 18.96 -20.96 17.64
CA ILE A 13 19.80 -21.67 16.67
C ILE A 13 19.23 -21.56 15.26
N LEU A 14 17.93 -21.79 15.06
CA LEU A 14 17.31 -21.69 13.73
C LEU A 14 17.34 -20.27 13.15
N ILE A 15 17.15 -19.25 14.00
CA ILE A 15 17.28 -17.84 13.60
C ILE A 15 18.73 -17.56 13.19
N PHE A 16 19.69 -17.97 14.01
CA PHE A 16 21.12 -17.80 13.72
C PHE A 16 21.52 -18.50 12.41
N LEU A 17 21.09 -19.75 12.21
CA LEU A 17 21.33 -20.49 10.97
C LEU A 17 20.72 -19.79 9.76
N SER A 18 19.51 -19.22 9.89
CA SER A 18 18.87 -18.47 8.80
C SER A 18 19.67 -17.23 8.42
N VAL A 19 20.15 -16.48 9.42
CA VAL A 19 20.97 -15.27 9.22
C VAL A 19 22.32 -15.62 8.60
N LEU A 20 23.02 -16.61 9.16
CA LEU A 20 24.30 -17.07 8.63
C LEU A 20 24.15 -17.59 7.20
N SER A 21 23.08 -18.34 6.91
CA SER A 21 22.80 -18.83 5.56
C SER A 21 22.50 -17.68 4.59
N ALA A 22 21.82 -16.61 5.01
CA ALA A 22 21.62 -15.44 4.15
C ALA A 22 22.95 -14.76 3.79
N ILE A 23 23.85 -14.62 4.76
CA ILE A 23 25.20 -14.08 4.52
C ILE A 23 25.96 -14.97 3.54
N THR A 24 26.00 -16.29 3.80
CA THR A 24 26.68 -17.25 2.93
C THR A 24 26.12 -17.24 1.51
N ALA A 25 24.79 -17.17 1.36
CA ALA A 25 24.14 -17.09 0.06
C ALA A 25 24.56 -15.83 -0.69
N LEU A 26 24.52 -14.67 -0.04
CA LEU A 26 24.91 -13.40 -0.69
C LEU A 26 26.39 -13.38 -1.08
N LEU A 27 27.30 -13.80 -0.19
CA LEU A 27 28.72 -13.86 -0.50
C LEU A 27 29.03 -14.88 -1.61
N SER A 28 28.32 -16.00 -1.64
CA SER A 28 28.46 -16.99 -2.71
C SER A 28 28.00 -16.43 -4.05
N LEU A 29 26.90 -15.64 -4.06
CA LEU A 29 26.44 -14.95 -5.28
C LEU A 29 27.50 -13.98 -5.79
N VAL A 30 28.15 -13.21 -4.91
CA VAL A 30 29.20 -12.28 -5.33
C VAL A 30 30.38 -13.00 -5.98
N ILE A 31 30.83 -14.13 -5.41
CA ILE A 31 31.92 -14.93 -6.01
C ILE A 31 31.51 -15.47 -7.39
N ILE A 32 30.25 -15.85 -7.55
CA ILE A 32 29.72 -16.36 -8.82
C ILE A 32 29.61 -15.24 -9.86
N SER A 33 29.35 -14.01 -9.45
CA SER A 33 29.23 -12.86 -10.35
C SER A 33 30.55 -12.15 -10.64
N THR A 34 31.68 -12.53 -10.02
CA THR A 34 32.98 -11.88 -10.24
C THR A 34 33.47 -11.96 -11.68
N TYR A 35 33.08 -13.00 -12.42
CA TYR A 35 33.30 -13.10 -13.87
C TYR A 35 32.21 -13.97 -14.50
N SER A 36 32.08 -13.90 -15.83
CA SER A 36 31.12 -14.69 -16.60
C SER A 36 31.48 -16.17 -16.57
N VAL A 37 30.61 -16.97 -15.99
CA VAL A 37 30.76 -18.42 -15.96
C VAL A 37 29.59 -19.06 -16.71
N SER A 38 29.87 -19.93 -17.68
CA SER A 38 28.82 -20.71 -18.32
C SER A 38 28.39 -21.90 -17.46
N VAL A 39 27.15 -22.37 -17.64
CA VAL A 39 26.64 -23.59 -16.97
C VAL A 39 27.55 -24.80 -17.24
N LYS A 40 28.16 -24.88 -18.43
CA LYS A 40 29.11 -25.95 -18.81
C LYS A 40 30.39 -25.90 -17.97
N GLU A 41 30.89 -24.72 -17.62
CA GLU A 41 32.09 -24.55 -16.80
C GLU A 41 31.85 -24.92 -15.33
N ILE A 42 30.64 -24.68 -14.82
CA ILE A 42 30.26 -25.04 -13.45
C ILE A 42 30.17 -26.57 -13.29
N TRP A 43 29.54 -27.26 -14.25
CA TRP A 43 29.13 -28.67 -14.08
C TRP A 43 29.93 -29.71 -14.89
N ASN A 44 30.46 -29.36 -16.07
CA ASN A 44 30.97 -30.36 -17.01
C ASN A 44 32.51 -30.35 -17.16
N LYS A 45 33.12 -29.20 -17.43
CA LYS A 45 34.58 -29.09 -17.61
C LYS A 45 35.04 -27.66 -17.35
N LYS A 46 35.76 -27.46 -16.26
CA LYS A 46 36.38 -26.17 -15.96
C LYS A 46 37.58 -25.93 -16.90
N PRO A 47 37.66 -24.79 -17.60
CA PRO A 47 38.85 -24.42 -18.35
C PRO A 47 40.02 -24.28 -17.40
N THR A 48 41.16 -24.89 -17.73
CA THR A 48 42.38 -24.75 -16.93
C THR A 48 43.04 -23.40 -17.13
N GLU A 49 42.83 -22.78 -18.29
CA GLU A 49 43.40 -21.49 -18.67
C GLU A 49 42.29 -20.47 -18.93
N TYR A 50 42.54 -19.21 -18.59
CA TYR A 50 41.63 -18.09 -18.87
C TYR A 50 41.29 -17.99 -20.37
N THR A 51 42.23 -18.26 -21.26
CA THR A 51 42.10 -18.19 -22.72
C THR A 51 41.09 -19.20 -23.32
N ASP A 52 40.68 -20.20 -22.55
CA ASP A 52 39.66 -21.18 -22.92
C ASP A 52 38.35 -20.99 -22.13
N SER A 53 38.25 -19.90 -21.36
CA SER A 53 37.07 -19.57 -20.55
C SER A 53 36.02 -18.75 -21.31
N LYS A 54 34.78 -18.81 -20.82
CA LYS A 54 33.69 -17.99 -21.34
C LYS A 54 33.94 -16.49 -21.13
N GLU A 55 34.63 -16.12 -20.06
CA GLU A 55 35.00 -14.73 -19.82
C GLU A 55 35.92 -14.18 -20.91
N PHE A 56 36.91 -14.96 -21.34
CA PHE A 56 37.81 -14.55 -22.44
C PHE A 56 37.05 -14.40 -23.77
N GLU A 57 36.10 -15.28 -24.06
CA GLU A 57 35.20 -15.12 -25.21
C GLU A 57 34.37 -13.84 -25.10
N ASN A 58 33.80 -13.56 -23.93
CA ASN A 58 33.01 -12.35 -23.69
C ASN A 58 33.86 -11.07 -23.82
N GLN A 59 35.09 -11.08 -23.31
CA GLN A 59 36.01 -9.96 -23.44
C GLN A 59 36.47 -9.76 -24.90
N MET A 60 36.70 -10.84 -25.65
CA MET A 60 36.89 -10.78 -27.10
C MET A 60 35.69 -10.15 -27.82
N CYS A 61 34.47 -10.44 -27.34
CA CYS A 61 33.23 -9.91 -27.91
C CYS A 61 33.12 -8.41 -27.65
N ARG A 62 33.34 -7.96 -26.41
CA ARG A 62 33.37 -6.54 -26.03
C ARG A 62 34.42 -5.77 -26.84
N ALA A 63 35.65 -6.25 -26.87
CA ALA A 63 36.72 -5.63 -27.67
C ALA A 63 36.36 -5.54 -29.16
N THR A 64 35.77 -6.60 -29.72
CA THR A 64 35.32 -6.61 -31.12
C THR A 64 34.19 -5.60 -31.37
N MET A 65 33.22 -5.51 -30.46
CA MET A 65 32.13 -4.55 -30.54
C MET A 65 32.66 -3.12 -30.57
N ASP A 66 33.56 -2.78 -29.64
CA ASP A 66 34.13 -1.46 -29.50
C ASP A 66 34.94 -1.05 -30.74
N VAL A 67 35.79 -1.94 -31.27
CA VAL A 67 36.61 -1.61 -32.44
C VAL A 67 35.78 -1.53 -33.73
N LEU A 68 34.76 -2.38 -33.90
CA LEU A 68 33.86 -2.29 -35.06
C LEU A 68 32.96 -1.05 -34.99
N GLY A 69 32.54 -0.65 -33.78
CA GLY A 69 31.89 0.63 -33.51
C GLY A 69 32.80 1.80 -33.87
N GLN A 70 34.05 1.76 -33.41
CA GLN A 70 35.05 2.79 -33.72
C GLN A 70 35.30 2.93 -35.22
N ILE A 71 35.48 1.83 -35.94
CA ILE A 71 35.62 1.84 -37.40
C ILE A 71 34.39 2.49 -38.06
N SER A 72 33.19 2.22 -37.54
CA SER A 72 31.96 2.83 -38.04
C SER A 72 31.93 4.34 -37.77
N TYR A 73 32.48 4.81 -36.63
CA TYR A 73 32.63 6.24 -36.35
C TYR A 73 33.70 6.89 -37.25
N GLU A 74 34.82 6.23 -37.52
CA GLU A 74 35.84 6.71 -38.47
C GLU A 74 35.24 6.90 -39.87
N ASP A 75 34.41 5.96 -40.32
CA ASP A 75 33.71 6.03 -41.60
C ASP A 75 32.74 7.23 -41.68
N ILE A 76 32.22 7.70 -40.54
CA ILE A 76 31.32 8.86 -40.45
C ILE A 76 32.09 10.16 -40.28
N PHE A 77 33.06 10.22 -39.38
CA PHE A 77 33.69 11.48 -38.96
C PHE A 77 34.97 11.83 -39.71
N GLU A 78 35.60 10.88 -40.40
CA GLU A 78 36.87 11.09 -41.05
C GLU A 78 36.79 11.21 -42.57
N THR A 79 37.79 11.87 -43.15
CA THR A 79 38.12 11.85 -44.58
C THR A 79 39.64 11.69 -44.68
N ASP A 80 40.11 10.73 -45.49
CA ASP A 80 41.53 10.38 -45.61
C ASP A 80 42.23 10.08 -44.26
N GLY A 81 41.49 9.48 -43.32
CA GLY A 81 42.03 9.04 -42.02
C GLY A 81 42.23 10.17 -41.01
N LYS A 82 41.55 11.30 -41.19
CA LYS A 82 41.53 12.42 -40.24
C LYS A 82 40.11 12.96 -40.08
N TYR A 83 39.77 13.37 -38.86
CA TYR A 83 38.52 14.07 -38.58
C TYR A 83 38.30 15.24 -39.56
N ASN A 84 37.15 15.25 -40.22
CA ASN A 84 36.79 16.25 -41.21
C ASN A 84 35.50 16.98 -40.79
N PRO A 85 35.59 18.17 -40.17
CA PRO A 85 34.41 18.92 -39.73
C PRO A 85 33.54 19.40 -40.91
N ASP A 86 34.12 19.57 -42.09
CA ASP A 86 33.43 20.01 -43.31
C ASP A 86 32.80 18.85 -44.09
N LYS A 87 32.91 17.61 -43.60
CA LYS A 87 32.28 16.45 -44.24
C LYS A 87 30.76 16.63 -44.24
N LEU A 88 30.15 16.43 -45.40
CA LEU A 88 28.71 16.50 -45.56
C LEU A 88 28.08 15.17 -45.11
N ILE A 89 27.23 15.26 -44.10
CA ILE A 89 26.45 14.13 -43.58
C ILE A 89 25.04 14.24 -44.14
N ASP A 90 24.60 13.17 -44.79
CA ASP A 90 23.22 13.04 -45.26
C ASP A 90 22.33 12.49 -44.14
N ILE A 91 21.28 13.23 -43.81
CA ILE A 91 20.39 12.88 -42.70
C ILE A 91 19.63 11.58 -42.97
N MET A 92 19.20 11.37 -44.21
CA MET A 92 18.42 10.19 -44.56
C MET A 92 19.34 8.97 -44.55
N GLN A 93 20.56 9.10 -45.06
CA GLN A 93 21.53 8.00 -45.06
C GLN A 93 21.95 7.57 -43.65
N TYR A 94 22.22 8.55 -42.76
CA TYR A 94 22.65 8.27 -41.40
C TYR A 94 21.56 7.54 -40.61
N GLY A 95 20.33 8.05 -40.70
CA GLY A 95 19.17 7.53 -39.97
C GLY A 95 18.85 6.06 -40.27
N TYR A 96 19.12 5.60 -41.50
CA TYR A 96 18.91 4.22 -41.92
C TYR A 96 20.10 3.28 -41.67
N ASN A 97 21.13 3.70 -40.94
CA ASN A 97 22.36 2.92 -40.74
C ASN A 97 22.92 2.39 -42.08
N GLY A 98 22.88 3.19 -43.16
CA GLY A 98 23.40 2.81 -44.48
C GLY A 98 22.67 1.68 -45.22
N ARG A 99 21.65 1.02 -44.63
CA ARG A 99 21.03 -0.21 -45.19
C ARG A 99 20.13 0.00 -46.41
N HIS A 100 19.71 1.24 -46.69
CA HIS A 100 18.86 1.61 -47.83
C HIS A 100 19.56 2.73 -48.62
N TYR A 101 20.73 2.43 -49.18
CA TYR A 101 21.50 3.37 -49.99
C TYR A 101 21.28 3.10 -51.48
N ASP A 102 20.68 4.07 -52.17
CA ASP A 102 20.65 4.17 -53.62
C ASP A 102 21.32 5.51 -54.00
N GLU A 103 22.35 5.46 -54.85
CA GLU A 103 23.26 6.60 -55.13
C GLU A 103 22.56 7.81 -55.78
N GLU A 104 21.33 7.62 -56.28
CA GLU A 104 20.56 8.62 -57.01
C GLU A 104 19.45 9.34 -56.21
N THR A 105 19.30 9.13 -54.89
CA THR A 105 18.12 9.64 -54.15
C THR A 105 18.39 10.45 -52.86
N GLU A 106 17.66 11.58 -52.76
CA GLU A 106 17.21 12.39 -51.59
C GLU A 106 18.28 13.05 -50.69
N ARG A 107 18.74 14.26 -51.03
CA ARG A 107 19.83 14.92 -50.29
C ARG A 107 19.33 16.05 -49.40
N LEU A 108 19.22 15.77 -48.11
CA LEU A 108 19.28 16.78 -47.06
C LEU A 108 20.58 16.58 -46.27
N ARG A 109 21.56 17.44 -46.53
CA ARG A 109 22.91 17.29 -46.00
C ARG A 109 23.30 18.46 -45.12
N TYR A 110 24.14 18.21 -44.14
CA TYR A 110 24.71 19.23 -43.28
C TYR A 110 26.20 19.01 -43.09
N LYS A 111 26.93 20.07 -42.78
CA LYS A 111 28.31 19.93 -42.31
C LYS A 111 28.31 19.21 -40.97
N LEU A 112 29.25 18.27 -40.81
CA LEU A 112 29.39 17.50 -39.58
C LEU A 112 29.55 18.41 -38.34
N SER A 113 30.35 19.47 -38.44
CA SER A 113 30.54 20.43 -37.33
C SER A 113 29.25 21.09 -36.87
N ASP A 114 28.36 21.40 -37.82
CA ASP A 114 27.12 22.12 -37.55
C ASP A 114 26.10 21.17 -36.91
N LEU A 115 25.98 19.93 -37.43
CA LEU A 115 25.16 18.89 -36.81
C LEU A 115 25.65 18.51 -35.42
N GLN A 116 26.97 18.44 -35.22
CA GLN A 116 27.55 18.11 -33.93
C GLN A 116 27.14 19.16 -32.88
N LYS A 117 27.33 20.44 -33.20
CA LYS A 117 26.94 21.54 -32.31
C LYS A 117 25.43 21.52 -32.03
N TRP A 118 24.63 21.32 -33.07
CA TRP A 118 23.17 21.22 -32.92
C TRP A 118 22.75 20.03 -32.05
N SER A 119 23.42 18.88 -32.20
CA SER A 119 23.14 17.69 -31.38
C SER A 119 23.43 17.92 -29.90
N GLU A 120 24.49 18.67 -29.57
CA GLU A 120 24.83 19.03 -28.19
C GLU A 120 23.79 19.97 -27.57
N GLU A 121 23.32 20.96 -28.33
CA GLU A 121 22.25 21.87 -27.89
C GLU A 121 20.91 21.14 -27.70
N TYR A 122 20.60 20.18 -28.60
CA TYR A 122 19.40 19.35 -28.54
C TYR A 122 19.32 18.48 -27.27
N GLN A 123 20.45 18.00 -26.74
CA GLN A 123 20.47 17.26 -25.46
C GLN A 123 20.10 18.15 -24.26
N ASN A 124 20.44 19.43 -24.33
CA ASN A 124 20.31 20.36 -23.22
C ASN A 124 18.97 21.10 -23.19
N ASN A 125 18.26 21.17 -24.33
CA ASN A 125 17.00 21.89 -24.46
C ASN A 125 15.92 21.01 -25.11
N TYR A 126 14.75 20.90 -24.48
CA TYR A 126 13.53 20.49 -25.20
C TYR A 126 13.08 21.69 -26.05
N ALA A 127 13.64 21.82 -27.24
CA ALA A 127 13.32 22.92 -28.15
C ALA A 127 11.81 22.91 -28.49
N THR A 128 11.09 23.93 -28.07
CA THR A 128 9.71 24.18 -28.50
C THR A 128 9.77 25.00 -29.78
N GLN A 129 9.33 24.41 -30.90
CA GLN A 129 9.28 25.08 -32.20
C GLN A 129 8.67 26.50 -32.11
N GLU A 130 9.47 27.53 -32.36
CA GLU A 130 9.01 28.93 -32.32
C GLU A 130 8.12 29.29 -33.54
N ASN A 131 8.35 28.68 -34.71
CA ASN A 131 7.67 29.00 -35.96
C ASN A 131 6.97 27.77 -36.59
N PRO A 132 5.64 27.64 -36.51
CA PRO A 132 4.89 26.52 -37.08
C PRO A 132 5.08 26.38 -38.60
N ILE A 133 4.92 25.17 -39.13
CA ILE A 133 5.03 24.89 -40.56
C ILE A 133 3.64 24.70 -41.17
N VAL A 134 3.42 25.27 -42.35
CA VAL A 134 2.22 25.09 -43.17
C VAL A 134 2.53 24.19 -44.35
N VAL A 135 1.77 23.11 -44.49
CA VAL A 135 1.81 22.22 -45.65
C VAL A 135 0.73 22.68 -46.62
N CYS A 136 1.09 22.96 -47.87
CA CYS A 136 0.17 23.30 -48.95
C CYS A 136 0.20 22.21 -50.02
N GLN A 137 -0.94 21.65 -50.40
CA GLN A 137 -1.03 20.62 -51.45
C GLN A 137 -1.33 21.27 -52.81
N LYS A 138 -0.48 21.01 -53.80
CA LYS A 138 -0.68 21.43 -55.19
C LYS A 138 -1.68 20.52 -55.92
N ALA A 139 -2.17 20.96 -57.07
CA ALA A 139 -3.13 20.21 -57.88
C ALA A 139 -2.62 18.83 -58.37
N ASP A 140 -1.31 18.65 -58.51
CA ASP A 140 -0.66 17.39 -58.90
C ASP A 140 -0.40 16.44 -57.70
N LYS A 141 -0.92 16.79 -56.52
CA LYS A 141 -0.72 16.10 -55.22
C LYS A 141 0.70 16.16 -54.67
N THR A 142 1.57 16.99 -55.25
CA THR A 142 2.83 17.36 -54.59
C THR A 142 2.57 18.45 -53.54
N TYR A 143 3.53 18.64 -52.64
CA TYR A 143 3.41 19.56 -51.52
C TYR A 143 4.37 20.74 -51.68
N HIS A 144 4.02 21.86 -51.05
CA HIS A 144 4.93 22.96 -50.81
C HIS A 144 4.81 23.37 -49.35
N TYR A 145 5.95 23.62 -48.70
CA TYR A 145 6.03 23.88 -47.28
C TYR A 145 6.46 25.32 -47.03
N TYR A 146 5.78 26.00 -46.11
CA TYR A 146 6.13 27.36 -45.68
C TYR A 146 6.28 27.40 -44.17
N TYR A 147 7.18 28.25 -43.64
CA TYR A 147 7.04 28.67 -42.25
C TYR A 147 5.84 29.61 -42.11
N TRP A 148 5.24 29.63 -40.93
CA TRP A 148 4.02 30.39 -40.64
C TRP A 148 4.18 31.87 -40.97
N ASP A 149 5.30 32.48 -40.58
CA ASP A 149 5.54 33.91 -40.85
C ASP A 149 5.65 34.24 -42.33
N GLU A 150 6.28 33.35 -43.12
CA GLU A 150 6.39 33.51 -44.57
C GLU A 150 5.01 33.38 -45.21
N PHE A 151 4.26 32.33 -44.86
CA PHE A 151 2.91 32.10 -45.37
C PHE A 151 1.98 33.29 -45.04
N LEU A 152 2.01 33.77 -43.80
CA LEU A 152 1.22 34.91 -43.37
C LEU A 152 1.64 36.21 -44.08
N SER A 153 2.93 36.39 -44.39
CA SER A 153 3.43 37.51 -45.18
C SER A 153 2.89 37.50 -46.62
N LEU A 154 2.81 36.32 -47.24
CA LEU A 154 2.22 36.14 -48.56
C LEU A 154 0.72 36.49 -48.57
N LEU A 155 -0.02 36.05 -47.54
CA LEU A 155 -1.44 36.41 -47.40
C LEU A 155 -1.63 37.92 -47.17
N LYS A 156 -0.80 38.55 -46.31
CA LYS A 156 -0.85 40.01 -46.05
C LYS A 156 -0.56 40.84 -47.30
N LYS A 157 0.36 40.38 -48.16
CA LYS A 157 0.70 41.03 -49.43
C LYS A 157 -0.33 40.77 -50.54
N LYS A 158 -1.32 39.90 -50.29
CA LYS A 158 -2.31 39.42 -51.27
C LYS A 158 -1.68 38.73 -52.47
N THR A 159 -0.47 38.17 -52.29
CA THR A 159 0.18 37.30 -53.29
C THR A 159 -0.45 35.91 -53.28
N LEU A 160 -1.00 35.51 -52.12
CA LEU A 160 -1.86 34.34 -51.94
C LEU A 160 -3.15 34.78 -51.24
N THR A 161 -4.28 34.15 -51.58
CA THR A 161 -5.57 34.36 -50.90
C THR A 161 -6.29 33.05 -50.66
N VAL A 162 -6.84 32.84 -49.47
CA VAL A 162 -7.64 31.64 -49.16
C VAL A 162 -9.07 31.85 -49.62
N ASP A 163 -9.61 30.92 -50.40
CA ASP A 163 -10.96 30.97 -50.94
C ASP A 163 -11.97 30.36 -49.95
N ILE A 164 -12.66 31.23 -49.21
CA ILE A 164 -13.67 30.83 -48.22
C ILE A 164 -14.93 31.64 -48.44
N ASP A 165 -16.01 30.93 -48.73
CA ASP A 165 -17.33 31.53 -48.90
C ASP A 165 -17.74 32.32 -47.65
N GLY A 166 -18.03 33.61 -47.85
CA GLY A 166 -18.55 34.50 -46.81
C GLY A 166 -17.51 35.25 -45.97
N TYR A 167 -16.22 35.11 -46.26
CA TYR A 167 -15.14 35.85 -45.59
C TYR A 167 -14.27 36.63 -46.58
N THR A 168 -13.87 37.84 -46.21
CA THR A 168 -12.89 38.61 -46.98
C THR A 168 -11.46 38.18 -46.65
N SER A 169 -10.53 38.35 -47.60
CA SER A 169 -9.11 38.01 -47.37
C SER A 169 -8.52 38.73 -46.15
N ASP A 170 -8.92 39.98 -45.91
CA ASP A 170 -8.44 40.76 -44.77
C ASP A 170 -8.99 40.22 -43.43
N GLU A 171 -10.22 39.70 -43.40
CA GLU A 171 -10.79 39.04 -42.21
C GLU A 171 -10.06 37.72 -41.89
N ILE A 172 -9.75 36.92 -42.91
CA ILE A 172 -9.02 35.66 -42.75
C ILE A 172 -7.60 35.92 -42.23
N VAL A 173 -6.89 36.88 -42.85
CA VAL A 173 -5.53 37.27 -42.42
C VAL A 173 -5.52 37.79 -40.98
N ASN A 174 -6.49 38.62 -40.60
CA ASN A 174 -6.60 39.14 -39.24
C ASN A 174 -6.92 38.01 -38.23
N ALA A 175 -7.81 37.08 -38.59
CA ALA A 175 -8.14 35.93 -37.74
C ALA A 175 -6.92 35.04 -37.51
N LEU A 176 -6.17 34.71 -38.56
CA LEU A 176 -4.95 33.92 -38.50
C LEU A 176 -3.83 34.63 -37.74
N ALA A 177 -3.61 35.93 -38.00
CA ALA A 177 -2.58 36.71 -37.32
C ALA A 177 -2.86 36.91 -35.82
N SER A 178 -4.13 36.90 -35.40
CA SER A 178 -4.52 37.08 -33.99
C SER A 178 -4.32 35.83 -33.13
N GLY A 179 -4.12 34.66 -33.74
CA GLY A 179 -4.06 33.37 -33.04
C GLY A 179 -5.40 32.87 -32.47
N ASN A 180 -6.50 33.60 -32.70
CA ASN A 180 -7.84 33.24 -32.20
C ASN A 180 -8.44 32.01 -32.91
N VAL A 181 -7.89 31.65 -34.08
CA VAL A 181 -8.40 30.59 -34.94
C VAL A 181 -7.27 29.64 -35.33
N SER A 182 -7.49 28.34 -35.17
CA SER A 182 -6.53 27.31 -35.58
C SER A 182 -6.50 27.16 -37.11
N LEU A 183 -5.31 26.96 -37.67
CA LEU A 183 -5.07 26.61 -39.08
C LEU A 183 -5.96 25.46 -39.56
N SER A 184 -6.22 24.48 -38.69
CA SER A 184 -7.07 23.33 -38.99
C SER A 184 -8.53 23.69 -39.32
N GLN A 185 -9.01 24.87 -38.92
CA GLN A 185 -10.37 25.34 -39.26
C GLN A 185 -10.49 25.77 -40.72
N PHE A 186 -9.36 25.97 -41.39
CA PHE A 186 -9.29 26.40 -42.79
C PHE A 186 -8.77 25.30 -43.73
N ALA A 187 -8.54 24.09 -43.20
CA ALA A 187 -8.16 22.94 -44.01
C ALA A 187 -9.27 22.55 -44.99
N GLY A 188 -8.89 22.17 -46.20
CA GLY A 188 -9.80 21.80 -47.30
C GLY A 188 -10.23 22.96 -48.21
N HIS A 189 -9.72 24.18 -47.98
CA HIS A 189 -9.98 25.34 -48.84
C HIS A 189 -8.86 25.59 -49.86
N ASP A 190 -9.24 26.03 -51.06
CA ASP A 190 -8.32 26.38 -52.13
C ASP A 190 -7.55 27.67 -51.78
N ILE A 191 -6.28 27.76 -52.18
CA ILE A 191 -5.48 28.98 -52.13
C ILE A 191 -5.27 29.46 -53.57
N LEU A 192 -5.64 30.72 -53.81
CA LEU A 192 -5.53 31.40 -55.10
C LEU A 192 -4.30 32.31 -55.15
N ASP A 193 -3.76 32.56 -56.35
CA ASP A 193 -2.73 33.58 -56.60
C ASP A 193 -3.32 34.99 -56.83
N GLU A 194 -2.44 35.96 -57.14
CA GLU A 194 -2.82 37.34 -57.47
C GLU A 194 -3.80 37.46 -58.66
N LYS A 195 -3.90 36.45 -59.52
CA LYS A 195 -4.79 36.41 -60.69
C LYS A 195 -6.10 35.68 -60.40
N GLY A 196 -6.27 35.12 -59.21
CA GLY A 196 -7.43 34.32 -58.82
C GLY A 196 -7.38 32.87 -59.33
N GLU A 197 -6.22 32.38 -59.76
CA GLU A 197 -6.04 30.99 -60.17
C GLU A 197 -5.68 30.12 -58.96
N THR A 198 -6.28 28.93 -58.84
CA THR A 198 -5.98 27.99 -57.75
C THR A 198 -4.54 27.47 -57.84
N VAL A 199 -3.73 27.80 -56.84
CA VAL A 199 -2.35 27.33 -56.68
C VAL A 199 -2.29 26.08 -55.81
N TYR A 200 -3.04 26.09 -54.70
CA TYR A 200 -3.10 24.98 -53.75
C TYR A 200 -4.56 24.56 -53.54
N ARG A 201 -4.79 23.25 -53.41
CA ARG A 201 -6.12 22.65 -53.21
C ARG A 201 -6.45 22.37 -51.74
N ASP A 202 -5.43 22.39 -50.89
CA ASP A 202 -5.56 22.14 -49.46
C ASP A 202 -4.34 22.70 -48.72
N PHE A 203 -4.50 23.01 -47.44
CA PHE A 203 -3.40 23.38 -46.55
C PHE A 203 -3.71 23.08 -45.08
N TRP A 204 -2.70 22.72 -44.30
CA TRP A 204 -2.82 22.44 -42.86
C TRP A 204 -1.50 22.67 -42.11
N GLY A 205 -1.56 22.71 -40.78
CA GLY A 205 -0.38 22.84 -39.93
C GLY A 205 0.35 21.50 -39.75
N PHE A 206 1.67 21.51 -39.84
CA PHE A 206 2.52 20.35 -39.53
C PHE A 206 2.98 20.40 -38.07
N SER A 207 2.89 19.27 -37.37
CA SER A 207 3.36 19.08 -36.00
C SER A 207 4.57 18.14 -35.97
N GLY A 208 5.53 18.39 -35.07
CA GLY A 208 6.71 17.55 -34.91
C GLY A 208 7.92 18.01 -35.72
N ALA A 209 7.99 19.31 -36.03
CA ALA A 209 9.22 19.90 -36.55
C ALA A 209 10.22 20.12 -35.40
N ILE A 210 11.50 20.09 -35.76
CA ILE A 210 12.60 20.41 -34.86
C ILE A 210 13.06 21.82 -35.22
N GLU A 211 13.30 22.64 -34.20
CA GLU A 211 13.84 23.99 -34.37
C GLU A 211 15.24 23.94 -34.98
N GLU A 212 15.44 24.72 -36.05
CA GLU A 212 16.64 24.69 -36.88
C GLU A 212 17.75 25.58 -36.32
N GLU A 213 18.83 24.97 -35.84
CA GLU A 213 20.03 25.66 -35.35
C GLU A 213 21.19 25.65 -36.37
N ALA A 214 21.04 24.88 -37.46
CA ALA A 214 22.05 24.74 -38.49
C ALA A 214 21.44 24.91 -39.89
N ARG A 215 22.28 25.36 -40.84
CA ARG A 215 21.89 25.55 -42.23
C ARG A 215 22.21 24.29 -43.06
N PRO A 216 21.26 23.74 -43.84
CA PRO A 216 21.55 22.64 -44.73
C PRO A 216 22.37 23.07 -45.95
N ASP A 217 23.15 22.14 -46.49
CA ASP A 217 23.82 22.27 -47.78
C ASP A 217 22.78 22.36 -48.90
N GLY A 218 22.87 23.38 -49.75
CA GLY A 218 21.96 23.59 -50.88
C GLY A 218 20.67 24.38 -50.60
N GLY A 219 20.44 24.87 -49.37
CA GLY A 219 19.28 25.71 -49.02
C GLY A 219 19.59 26.75 -47.94
N ASN A 220 18.63 27.61 -47.55
CA ASN A 220 18.78 28.45 -46.35
C ASN A 220 18.20 27.77 -45.09
N ASN A 221 17.26 26.85 -45.26
CA ASN A 221 16.55 26.13 -44.20
C ASN A 221 16.09 24.74 -44.74
N ILE A 222 15.54 23.88 -43.89
CA ILE A 222 15.07 22.54 -44.29
C ILE A 222 14.00 22.62 -45.38
N LEU A 223 13.04 23.54 -45.24
CA LEU A 223 11.92 23.66 -46.18
C LEU A 223 12.38 24.05 -47.58
N ASP A 224 13.39 24.93 -47.71
CA ASP A 224 14.00 25.30 -48.99
C ASP A 224 14.49 24.05 -49.74
N VAL A 225 15.22 23.17 -49.04
CA VAL A 225 15.78 21.94 -49.63
C VAL A 225 14.68 20.94 -49.96
N VAL A 226 13.73 20.72 -49.04
CA VAL A 226 12.61 19.78 -49.23
C VAL A 226 11.70 20.23 -50.38
N ASN A 227 11.44 21.54 -50.51
CA ASN A 227 10.62 22.10 -51.60
C ASN A 227 11.29 21.97 -52.98
N GLN A 228 12.63 22.04 -53.03
CA GLN A 228 13.41 21.96 -54.27
C GLN A 228 13.78 20.52 -54.66
N THR A 229 13.62 19.56 -53.75
CA THR A 229 14.01 18.16 -53.96
C THR A 229 12.77 17.29 -54.16
N PRO A 230 12.43 16.89 -55.40
CA PRO A 230 11.21 16.12 -55.69
C PRO A 230 11.07 14.84 -54.88
N GLN A 231 12.18 14.20 -54.52
CA GLN A 231 12.20 12.94 -53.79
C GLN A 231 11.84 13.09 -52.29
N LEU A 232 12.12 14.25 -51.69
CA LEU A 232 11.77 14.57 -50.31
C LEU A 232 10.33 15.09 -50.16
N ASN A 233 9.65 15.36 -51.29
CA ASN A 233 8.30 15.89 -51.28
C ASN A 233 7.32 14.90 -50.63
N GLY A 234 6.54 15.37 -49.66
CA GLY A 234 5.62 14.53 -48.89
C GLY A 234 6.28 13.76 -47.73
N LYS A 235 7.60 13.83 -47.56
CA LYS A 235 8.35 13.07 -46.54
C LYS A 235 8.80 13.90 -45.34
N LEU A 236 8.21 15.07 -45.10
CA LEU A 236 8.65 15.98 -44.04
C LEU A 236 8.66 15.33 -42.64
N SER A 237 7.69 14.46 -42.34
CA SER A 237 7.67 13.70 -41.08
C SER A 237 8.84 12.72 -40.95
N GLU A 238 9.25 12.11 -42.07
CA GLU A 238 10.39 11.19 -42.10
C GLU A 238 11.69 11.97 -41.92
N VAL A 239 11.83 13.11 -42.61
CA VAL A 239 12.98 14.02 -42.48
C VAL A 239 13.19 14.44 -41.04
N TYR A 240 12.17 14.96 -40.35
CA TYR A 240 12.29 15.37 -38.96
C TYR A 240 12.49 14.19 -38.00
N ALA A 241 11.90 13.03 -38.27
CA ALA A 241 12.16 11.83 -37.46
C ALA A 241 13.63 11.38 -37.56
N GLN A 242 14.20 11.38 -38.78
CA GLN A 242 15.60 11.03 -38.98
C GLN A 242 16.52 12.11 -38.39
N LEU A 243 16.23 13.39 -38.58
CA LEU A 243 16.97 14.48 -37.94
C LEU A 243 16.97 14.35 -36.42
N GLY A 244 15.81 14.10 -35.79
CA GLY A 244 15.71 13.90 -34.35
C GLY A 244 16.50 12.69 -33.86
N SER A 245 16.49 11.59 -34.62
CA SER A 245 17.32 10.41 -34.35
C SER A 245 18.82 10.75 -34.41
N ILE A 246 19.26 11.51 -35.42
CA ILE A 246 20.65 11.95 -35.53
C ILE A 246 21.02 12.86 -34.38
N LEU A 247 20.25 13.91 -34.09
CA LEU A 247 20.56 14.84 -33.01
C LEU A 247 20.59 14.14 -31.63
N SER A 248 19.76 13.10 -31.46
CA SER A 248 19.75 12.29 -30.24
C SER A 248 21.01 11.43 -30.10
N ASN A 249 21.53 10.87 -31.20
CA ASN A 249 22.61 9.89 -31.18
C ASN A 249 24.00 10.49 -31.46
N LEU A 250 24.11 11.46 -32.36
CA LEU A 250 25.36 12.01 -32.89
C LEU A 250 26.25 12.58 -31.78
N TYR A 251 25.67 13.22 -30.77
CA TYR A 251 26.40 13.70 -29.60
C TYR A 251 27.13 12.54 -28.89
N TYR A 252 26.43 11.43 -28.62
CA TYR A 252 27.02 10.25 -28.00
C TYR A 252 28.00 9.53 -28.93
N ASP A 253 27.66 9.38 -30.21
CA ASP A 253 28.54 8.78 -31.23
C ASP A 253 29.87 9.57 -31.30
N PHE A 254 29.84 10.90 -31.21
CA PHE A 254 31.03 11.75 -31.18
C PHE A 254 31.84 11.61 -29.88
N GLN A 255 31.18 11.56 -28.72
CA GLN A 255 31.85 11.30 -27.44
C GLN A 255 32.55 9.92 -27.44
N SER A 256 31.90 8.90 -28.01
CA SER A 256 32.49 7.57 -28.18
C SER A 256 33.71 7.59 -29.12
N TYR A 257 33.62 8.30 -30.26
CA TYR A 257 34.74 8.47 -31.19
C TYR A 257 35.96 9.12 -30.52
N GLN A 258 35.77 10.10 -29.64
CA GLN A 258 36.86 10.76 -28.91
C GLN A 258 37.50 9.88 -27.83
N ASN A 259 36.75 8.92 -27.27
CA ASN A 259 37.18 8.10 -26.12
C ASN A 259 37.85 6.76 -26.49
N SER A 260 38.25 6.56 -27.75
CA SER A 260 38.71 5.28 -28.29
C SER A 260 40.13 4.83 -27.90
N ALA A 261 40.73 5.41 -26.85
CA ALA A 261 42.15 5.25 -26.53
C ALA A 261 42.55 3.86 -25.98
N GLU A 262 41.58 3.05 -25.52
CA GLU A 262 41.84 1.73 -24.92
C GLU A 262 42.46 0.75 -25.94
N TRP A 263 41.93 0.73 -27.16
CA TRP A 263 42.26 -0.30 -28.17
C TRP A 263 43.43 0.09 -29.10
N THR A 264 44.21 1.11 -28.77
CA THR A 264 45.32 1.59 -29.61
C THR A 264 46.63 0.81 -29.39
N GLU A 265 47.53 0.88 -30.38
CA GLU A 265 48.85 0.24 -30.29
C GLU A 265 49.59 0.60 -28.99
N GLY A 266 50.04 -0.42 -28.26
CA GLY A 266 50.79 -0.25 -27.00
C GLY A 266 49.93 -0.13 -25.74
N ASN A 267 48.61 0.10 -25.86
CA ASN A 267 47.68 0.18 -24.73
C ASN A 267 46.89 -1.13 -24.48
N THR A 268 46.92 -2.09 -25.41
CA THR A 268 46.19 -3.35 -25.30
C THR A 268 46.97 -4.56 -25.83
N ASN A 269 46.70 -5.73 -25.25
CA ASN A 269 47.11 -7.05 -25.77
C ASN A 269 46.27 -7.50 -26.97
N PHE A 270 45.18 -6.79 -27.29
CA PHE A 270 44.30 -7.05 -28.42
C PHE A 270 44.84 -6.42 -29.72
N ALA A 271 44.72 -7.15 -30.82
CA ALA A 271 45.05 -6.69 -32.16
C ALA A 271 43.92 -7.07 -33.12
N TYR A 272 43.59 -6.19 -34.04
CA TYR A 272 42.58 -6.49 -35.06
C TYR A 272 43.04 -6.05 -36.46
N ILE A 273 42.47 -6.71 -37.47
CA ILE A 273 42.58 -6.34 -38.87
C ILE A 273 41.18 -6.45 -39.45
N PHE A 274 40.60 -5.32 -39.85
CA PHE A 274 39.41 -5.29 -40.68
C PHE A 274 39.78 -4.85 -42.08
N VAL A 275 39.37 -5.62 -43.08
CA VAL A 275 39.63 -5.34 -44.49
C VAL A 275 38.32 -5.23 -45.22
N ASP A 276 38.10 -4.06 -45.80
CA ASP A 276 37.07 -3.84 -46.80
C ASP A 276 37.66 -4.17 -48.18
N LYS A 277 37.20 -5.26 -48.82
CA LYS A 277 37.80 -5.71 -50.09
C LYS A 277 37.39 -4.85 -51.29
N GLU A 278 36.32 -4.07 -51.17
CA GLU A 278 35.84 -3.20 -52.23
C GLU A 278 36.70 -1.94 -52.31
N THR A 279 36.90 -1.29 -51.16
CA THR A 279 37.74 -0.08 -51.05
C THR A 279 39.23 -0.39 -50.93
N LYS A 280 39.58 -1.64 -50.62
CA LYS A 280 40.95 -2.10 -50.26
C LYS A 280 41.54 -1.36 -49.05
N LYS A 281 40.70 -0.78 -48.20
CA LYS A 281 41.12 -0.11 -46.98
C LYS A 281 41.29 -1.12 -45.85
N VAL A 282 42.37 -0.98 -45.10
CA VAL A 282 42.66 -1.80 -43.91
C VAL A 282 42.55 -0.95 -42.67
N TYR A 283 41.73 -1.39 -41.72
CA TYR A 283 41.60 -0.79 -40.40
C TYR A 283 42.26 -1.71 -39.38
N THR A 284 43.13 -1.17 -38.58
CA THR A 284 43.91 -1.93 -37.60
C THR A 284 44.50 -0.99 -36.56
N ASN A 285 44.65 -1.51 -35.35
CA ASN A 285 45.40 -0.84 -34.29
C ASN A 285 46.91 -1.12 -34.35
N ARG A 286 47.43 -1.78 -35.39
CA ARG A 286 48.87 -2.06 -35.55
C ARG A 286 49.39 -1.42 -36.83
N LYS A 287 50.40 -0.55 -36.73
CA LYS A 287 50.98 0.11 -37.91
C LYS A 287 51.52 -0.88 -38.94
N GLU A 288 52.09 -1.99 -38.49
CA GLU A 288 52.60 -3.06 -39.34
C GLU A 288 51.53 -3.79 -40.17
N TYR A 289 50.25 -3.71 -39.76
CA TYR A 289 49.15 -4.39 -40.45
C TYR A 289 48.37 -3.50 -41.44
N GLN A 290 48.79 -2.24 -41.64
CA GLN A 290 48.06 -1.28 -42.46
C GLN A 290 48.13 -1.53 -43.98
N ASP A 291 49.15 -2.25 -44.47
CA ASP A 291 49.29 -2.54 -45.90
C ASP A 291 48.34 -3.66 -46.35
N TYR A 292 47.44 -3.31 -47.28
CA TYR A 292 46.50 -4.24 -47.91
C TYR A 292 47.20 -5.45 -48.57
N ASN A 293 48.38 -5.24 -49.17
CA ASN A 293 49.09 -6.31 -49.89
C ASN A 293 49.66 -7.37 -48.95
N SER A 294 49.96 -6.99 -47.70
CA SER A 294 50.53 -7.87 -46.66
C SER A 294 49.46 -8.52 -45.77
N VAL A 295 48.16 -8.23 -45.95
CA VAL A 295 47.08 -8.77 -45.12
C VAL A 295 47.13 -10.29 -44.95
N LYS A 296 47.41 -11.04 -46.03
CA LYS A 296 47.48 -12.52 -45.95
C LYS A 296 48.63 -13.00 -45.06
N GLU A 297 49.77 -12.31 -45.12
CA GLU A 297 50.95 -12.63 -44.30
C GLU A 297 50.69 -12.24 -42.84
N ASN A 298 50.12 -11.05 -42.61
CA ASN A 298 49.77 -10.54 -41.28
C ASN A 298 48.75 -11.45 -40.57
N ILE A 299 47.70 -11.89 -41.28
CA ILE A 299 46.75 -12.86 -40.74
C ILE A 299 47.46 -14.19 -40.42
N SER A 300 48.37 -14.66 -41.27
CA SER A 300 49.11 -15.89 -40.99
C SER A 300 50.02 -15.77 -39.76
N ASP A 301 50.53 -14.58 -39.45
CA ASP A 301 51.34 -14.33 -38.25
C ASP A 301 50.48 -14.37 -36.98
N ILE A 302 49.33 -13.70 -37.00
CA ILE A 302 48.31 -13.76 -35.95
C ILE A 302 47.95 -15.22 -35.60
N GLN A 303 47.75 -16.06 -36.62
CA GLN A 303 47.37 -17.46 -36.41
C GLN A 303 48.42 -18.31 -35.67
N LYS A 304 49.70 -17.89 -35.66
CA LYS A 304 50.80 -18.64 -35.03
C LYS A 304 51.04 -18.24 -33.58
N ASN A 305 50.83 -16.97 -33.24
CA ASN A 305 51.36 -16.37 -32.01
C ASN A 305 50.28 -15.91 -31.01
N ALA A 306 48.99 -16.01 -31.36
CA ALA A 306 47.89 -15.46 -30.55
C ALA A 306 46.68 -16.40 -30.44
N LYS A 307 45.81 -16.12 -29.47
CA LYS A 307 44.42 -16.60 -29.51
C LYS A 307 43.66 -15.70 -30.47
N TYR A 308 43.00 -16.29 -31.46
CA TYR A 308 42.46 -15.52 -32.59
C TYR A 308 41.10 -16.02 -33.07
N MET A 309 40.40 -15.14 -33.78
CA MET A 309 39.34 -15.51 -34.70
C MET A 309 39.43 -14.73 -36.00
N ILE A 310 39.00 -15.36 -37.08
CA ILE A 310 38.91 -14.78 -38.41
C ILE A 310 37.49 -15.02 -38.91
N VAL A 311 36.78 -13.93 -39.17
CA VAL A 311 35.39 -13.89 -39.63
C VAL A 311 35.36 -13.36 -41.06
N GLN A 312 34.64 -14.09 -41.91
CA GLN A 312 34.40 -13.76 -43.32
C GLN A 312 32.92 -14.05 -43.66
N PRO A 313 32.38 -13.52 -44.77
CA PRO A 313 30.97 -13.70 -45.14
C PRO A 313 30.51 -15.16 -45.25
N LYS A 314 31.39 -16.07 -45.67
CA LYS A 314 31.13 -17.51 -45.75
C LYS A 314 31.55 -18.21 -44.46
N LEU A 315 30.66 -19.03 -43.92
CA LEU A 315 30.92 -19.83 -42.71
C LEU A 315 32.10 -20.81 -42.89
N SER A 316 32.33 -21.31 -44.11
CA SER A 316 33.48 -22.18 -44.41
C SER A 316 34.84 -21.52 -44.19
N ASP A 317 34.86 -20.19 -44.21
CA ASP A 317 36.09 -19.40 -44.19
C ASP A 317 36.38 -18.87 -42.77
N PHE A 318 35.52 -19.20 -41.80
CA PHE A 318 35.72 -18.92 -40.39
C PHE A 318 36.86 -19.78 -39.83
N LYS A 319 37.79 -19.16 -39.11
CA LYS A 319 38.93 -19.85 -38.49
C LYS A 319 39.19 -19.31 -37.09
N THR A 320 39.46 -20.20 -36.14
CA THR A 320 39.78 -19.81 -34.77
C THR A 320 40.52 -20.96 -34.07
N ASN A 321 41.24 -20.63 -33.00
CA ASN A 321 41.78 -21.59 -32.02
C ASN A 321 41.10 -21.46 -30.63
N MET A 322 39.90 -20.87 -30.60
CA MET A 322 39.02 -20.72 -29.43
C MET A 322 37.84 -21.70 -29.51
N ASP A 323 37.24 -22.08 -28.38
CA ASP A 323 36.02 -22.93 -28.32
C ASP A 323 34.76 -22.07 -28.55
N ILE A 324 34.57 -21.57 -29.78
CA ILE A 324 33.48 -20.64 -30.15
C ILE A 324 32.68 -21.11 -31.38
N THR A 325 31.41 -20.70 -31.46
CA THR A 325 30.52 -21.03 -32.58
C THR A 325 30.68 -20.06 -33.75
N ALA A 326 31.01 -20.57 -34.93
CA ALA A 326 31.22 -19.76 -36.13
C ALA A 326 29.99 -18.93 -36.56
N ASN A 327 28.77 -19.46 -36.38
CA ASN A 327 27.54 -18.79 -36.77
C ASN A 327 27.26 -17.56 -35.91
N ASP A 328 27.42 -17.68 -34.59
CA ASP A 328 27.15 -16.61 -33.63
C ASP A 328 28.06 -15.40 -33.90
N TRP A 329 29.36 -15.66 -34.12
CA TRP A 329 30.34 -14.63 -34.41
C TRP A 329 30.20 -13.99 -35.79
N LYS A 330 29.78 -14.75 -36.80
CA LYS A 330 29.51 -14.20 -38.13
C LYS A 330 28.36 -13.20 -38.10
N GLU A 331 27.23 -13.58 -37.50
CA GLU A 331 26.07 -12.70 -37.41
C GLU A 331 26.35 -11.52 -36.49
N PHE A 332 27.10 -11.73 -35.41
CA PHE A 332 27.59 -10.65 -34.53
C PHE A 332 28.40 -9.61 -35.32
N VAL A 333 29.52 -9.97 -35.94
CA VAL A 333 30.36 -9.02 -36.70
C VAL A 333 29.58 -8.31 -37.80
N LYS A 334 28.67 -9.02 -38.49
CA LYS A 334 27.79 -8.41 -39.50
C LYS A 334 26.82 -7.39 -38.91
N SER A 335 26.27 -7.66 -37.73
CA SER A 335 25.32 -6.78 -37.05
C SER A 335 25.95 -5.48 -36.56
N GLN A 336 27.25 -5.50 -36.21
CA GLN A 336 27.94 -4.36 -35.61
C GLN A 336 28.34 -3.26 -36.62
N ARG A 337 28.38 -3.54 -37.92
CA ARG A 337 28.82 -2.56 -38.94
C ARG A 337 27.63 -1.93 -39.67
N ARG A 338 27.58 -0.59 -39.73
CA ARG A 338 26.58 0.22 -40.47
C ARG A 338 26.60 0.05 -42.01
N ASN A 339 27.36 -0.91 -42.57
CA ASN A 339 27.40 -1.23 -44.01
C ASN A 339 28.06 -2.61 -44.25
N SER A 340 27.38 -3.70 -43.90
CA SER A 340 27.96 -5.06 -43.85
C SER A 340 27.64 -5.96 -45.05
N ASN A 341 27.06 -5.41 -46.13
CA ASN A 341 26.71 -6.19 -47.32
C ASN A 341 27.89 -6.51 -48.26
N GLY A 342 29.04 -5.84 -48.08
CA GLY A 342 30.26 -6.06 -48.88
C GLY A 342 31.09 -7.28 -48.45
N ASP A 343 32.05 -7.68 -49.28
CA ASP A 343 33.01 -8.76 -48.95
C ASP A 343 34.12 -8.22 -48.02
N PHE A 344 34.25 -8.81 -46.83
CA PHE A 344 35.19 -8.34 -45.79
C PHE A 344 36.02 -9.46 -45.18
N ILE A 345 37.10 -9.09 -44.50
CA ILE A 345 37.85 -9.97 -43.59
C ILE A 345 37.98 -9.26 -42.26
N PHE A 346 37.54 -9.90 -41.17
CA PHE A 346 37.79 -9.43 -39.82
C PHE A 346 38.64 -10.46 -39.07
N ALA A 347 39.85 -10.09 -38.68
CA ALA A 347 40.70 -10.89 -37.82
C ALA A 347 40.86 -10.16 -36.48
N ALA A 348 40.63 -10.87 -35.38
CA ALA A 348 40.85 -10.38 -34.03
C ALA A 348 41.77 -11.36 -33.29
N ALA A 349 42.69 -10.83 -32.49
CA ALA A 349 43.73 -11.62 -31.84
C ALA A 349 44.16 -11.02 -30.51
N VAL A 350 44.54 -11.87 -29.56
CA VAL A 350 45.08 -11.46 -28.26
C VAL A 350 46.39 -12.19 -27.98
N ASP A 351 47.40 -11.41 -27.59
CA ASP A 351 48.66 -11.94 -27.08
C ASP A 351 48.44 -12.59 -25.71
N THR A 352 48.59 -13.91 -25.65
CA THR A 352 48.35 -14.72 -24.45
C THR A 352 49.42 -14.55 -23.36
N ARG A 353 50.47 -13.76 -23.61
CA ARG A 353 51.44 -13.36 -22.58
C ARG A 353 50.88 -12.29 -21.65
N PHE A 354 49.83 -11.56 -22.06
CA PHE A 354 49.20 -10.47 -21.31
C PHE A 354 50.23 -9.48 -20.74
N SER A 355 51.13 -9.00 -21.59
CA SER A 355 52.24 -8.13 -21.19
C SER A 355 51.79 -6.71 -20.83
N ILE A 356 50.64 -6.29 -21.33
CA ILE A 356 50.02 -4.99 -21.07
C ILE A 356 48.92 -5.17 -20.01
N GLN A 357 48.80 -4.23 -19.06
CA GLN A 357 47.79 -4.26 -17.99
C GLN A 357 46.44 -3.71 -18.46
N ASP A 358 45.90 -4.29 -19.51
CA ASP A 358 44.58 -3.96 -20.05
C ASP A 358 43.46 -4.82 -19.43
N SER A 359 42.25 -4.67 -19.95
CA SER A 359 41.06 -5.41 -19.52
C SER A 359 41.26 -6.94 -19.59
N PHE A 360 41.96 -7.45 -20.62
CA PHE A 360 42.29 -8.88 -20.72
C PHE A 360 43.24 -9.37 -19.61
N TYR A 361 44.23 -8.55 -19.21
CA TYR A 361 45.10 -8.88 -18.08
C TYR A 361 44.33 -8.89 -16.75
N LEU A 362 43.44 -7.92 -16.55
CA LEU A 362 42.64 -7.83 -15.33
C LEU A 362 41.69 -9.04 -15.21
N ASP A 363 40.97 -9.37 -16.28
CA ASP A 363 40.09 -10.54 -16.33
C ASP A 363 40.86 -11.83 -16.06
N LYS A 364 42.06 -11.99 -16.64
CA LYS A 364 42.91 -13.14 -16.34
C LYS A 364 43.28 -13.21 -14.85
N LYS A 365 43.68 -12.08 -14.25
CA LYS A 365 44.04 -12.02 -12.83
C LYS A 365 42.85 -12.44 -11.96
N LEU A 366 41.65 -11.95 -12.27
CA LEU A 366 40.41 -12.32 -11.57
C LEU A 366 40.04 -13.78 -11.78
N TYR A 367 40.17 -14.28 -13.00
CA TYR A 367 39.94 -15.69 -13.30
C TYR A 367 40.87 -16.58 -12.46
N ASP A 368 42.18 -16.30 -12.47
CA ASP A 368 43.17 -17.08 -11.72
C ASP A 368 42.89 -17.07 -10.20
N GLU A 369 42.42 -15.94 -9.66
CA GLU A 369 42.11 -15.77 -8.25
C GLU A 369 40.78 -16.45 -7.84
N TYR A 370 39.70 -16.27 -8.59
CA TYR A 370 38.35 -16.65 -8.17
C TYR A 370 37.86 -17.97 -8.76
N ALA A 371 38.36 -18.40 -9.94
CA ALA A 371 37.93 -19.62 -10.57
C ALA A 371 38.01 -20.86 -9.67
N PRO A 372 39.03 -21.04 -8.79
CA PRO A 372 39.09 -22.19 -7.89
C PRO A 372 37.90 -22.29 -6.89
N TYR A 373 37.21 -21.19 -6.62
CA TYR A 373 36.18 -21.11 -5.59
C TYR A 373 34.75 -21.22 -6.11
N ILE A 374 34.50 -21.01 -7.41
CA ILE A 374 33.14 -20.95 -7.97
C ILE A 374 32.31 -22.20 -7.70
N ASN A 375 32.83 -23.40 -7.94
CA ASN A 375 32.05 -24.63 -7.71
C ASN A 375 31.68 -24.77 -6.22
N ARG A 376 32.57 -24.35 -5.31
CA ARG A 376 32.29 -24.33 -3.88
C ARG A 376 31.24 -23.28 -3.55
N ALA A 377 31.30 -22.10 -4.15
CA ALA A 377 30.32 -21.04 -3.98
C ALA A 377 28.92 -21.47 -4.46
N VAL A 378 28.80 -22.13 -5.62
CA VAL A 378 27.51 -22.66 -6.12
C VAL A 378 26.92 -23.70 -5.16
N ILE A 379 27.74 -24.63 -4.67
CA ILE A 379 27.29 -25.64 -3.70
C ILE A 379 26.86 -24.97 -2.37
N LEU A 380 27.66 -24.00 -1.88
CA LEU A 380 27.35 -23.27 -0.66
C LEU A 380 26.08 -22.44 -0.78
N LEU A 381 25.85 -21.81 -1.94
CA LEU A 381 24.61 -21.10 -2.25
C LEU A 381 23.40 -22.04 -2.18
N GLY A 382 23.46 -23.19 -2.87
CA GLY A 382 22.39 -24.17 -2.85
C GLY A 382 22.10 -24.70 -1.43
N ALA A 383 23.16 -25.02 -0.67
CA ALA A 383 23.04 -25.47 0.71
C ALA A 383 22.45 -24.38 1.63
N ALA A 384 22.89 -23.13 1.48
CA ALA A 384 22.40 -21.99 2.25
C ALA A 384 20.91 -21.71 1.99
N VAL A 385 20.49 -21.71 0.72
CA VAL A 385 19.07 -21.55 0.35
C VAL A 385 18.22 -22.68 0.95
N LEU A 386 18.68 -23.92 0.85
CA LEU A 386 17.99 -25.06 1.46
C LEU A 386 17.88 -24.91 2.99
N LEU A 387 18.95 -24.49 3.67
CA LEU A 387 18.96 -24.25 5.10
C LEU A 387 18.01 -23.13 5.53
N ILE A 388 17.90 -22.06 4.74
CA ILE A 388 16.91 -20.99 4.95
C ILE A 388 15.50 -21.58 4.88
N ILE A 389 15.19 -22.34 3.82
CA ILE A 389 13.85 -22.94 3.63
C ILE A 389 13.50 -23.87 4.80
N VAL A 390 14.39 -24.79 5.15
CA VAL A 390 14.19 -25.74 6.26
C VAL A 390 14.00 -24.99 7.57
N SER A 391 14.83 -23.96 7.83
CA SER A 391 14.73 -23.15 9.04
C SER A 391 13.41 -22.38 9.11
N LEU A 392 12.95 -21.80 8.00
CA LEU A 392 11.67 -21.09 7.92
C LEU A 392 10.48 -22.01 8.13
N ILE A 393 10.48 -23.21 7.53
CA ILE A 393 9.43 -24.21 7.75
C ILE A 393 9.38 -24.57 9.24
N TRP A 394 10.53 -24.87 9.85
CA TRP A 394 10.59 -25.25 11.25
C TRP A 394 10.15 -24.10 12.16
N LEU A 395 10.69 -22.89 11.96
CA LEU A 395 10.32 -21.70 12.71
C LEU A 395 8.83 -21.41 12.60
N THR A 396 8.23 -21.63 11.43
CA THR A 396 6.79 -21.50 11.21
C THR A 396 6.02 -22.49 12.06
N VAL A 397 6.41 -23.76 12.11
CA VAL A 397 5.74 -24.80 12.93
C VAL A 397 5.79 -24.45 14.42
N ILE A 398 6.92 -23.95 14.92
CA ILE A 398 7.13 -23.65 16.36
C ILE A 398 6.77 -22.23 16.78
N ALA A 399 6.50 -21.32 15.83
CA ALA A 399 6.11 -19.94 16.11
C ALA A 399 4.91 -19.90 17.08
N GLY A 400 5.06 -19.10 18.14
CA GLY A 400 4.07 -18.91 19.20
C GLY A 400 3.95 -20.07 20.19
N ARG A 401 4.67 -21.19 20.02
CA ARG A 401 4.63 -22.32 20.96
C ARG A 401 5.77 -22.23 21.97
N ASN A 402 5.58 -22.71 23.19
CA ASN A 402 6.67 -22.83 24.18
C ASN A 402 6.70 -24.24 24.79
N ASN A 403 7.64 -24.49 25.71
CA ASN A 403 7.80 -25.80 26.38
C ASN A 403 6.95 -25.95 27.65
N ARG A 404 6.31 -24.87 28.11
CA ARG A 404 5.68 -24.77 29.44
C ARG A 404 4.16 -24.85 29.38
N SER A 405 3.54 -24.46 28.27
CA SER A 405 2.09 -24.37 28.12
C SER A 405 1.66 -24.75 26.71
N ASP A 406 0.52 -25.42 26.61
CA ASP A 406 -0.11 -25.74 25.34
C ASP A 406 -1.01 -24.57 24.92
N GLY A 407 -0.63 -23.91 23.83
CA GLY A 407 -1.30 -22.72 23.31
C GLY A 407 -0.40 -21.88 22.40
N VAL A 408 -1.00 -20.91 21.71
CA VAL A 408 -0.27 -19.92 20.91
C VAL A 408 -0.07 -18.67 21.76
N HIS A 409 1.18 -18.34 22.04
CA HIS A 409 1.60 -17.17 22.79
C HIS A 409 1.97 -16.03 21.84
N LEU A 410 1.38 -14.86 22.09
CA LEU A 410 1.68 -13.61 21.42
C LEU A 410 2.71 -12.81 22.21
N ASN A 411 3.73 -12.30 21.52
CA ASN A 411 4.69 -11.35 22.07
C ASN A 411 4.07 -9.95 22.19
N VAL A 412 4.74 -9.03 22.90
CA VAL A 412 4.29 -7.63 23.05
C VAL A 412 4.07 -6.97 21.68
N PHE A 413 5.02 -7.15 20.76
CA PHE A 413 4.93 -6.63 19.39
C PHE A 413 3.75 -7.20 18.60
N ASP A 414 3.33 -8.44 18.88
CA ASP A 414 2.20 -9.07 18.17
C ASP A 414 0.84 -8.51 18.61
N ARG A 415 0.78 -7.70 19.69
CA ARG A 415 -0.45 -7.08 20.19
C ARG A 415 -0.78 -5.76 19.50
N TRP A 416 0.18 -5.14 18.83
CA TRP A 416 -0.06 -3.95 18.00
C TRP A 416 -1.01 -4.26 16.86
N LYS A 417 -1.68 -3.24 16.31
CA LYS A 417 -2.49 -3.42 15.11
C LYS A 417 -1.63 -3.95 13.97
N THR A 418 -2.15 -4.92 13.22
CA THR A 418 -1.35 -5.69 12.25
C THR A 418 -0.65 -4.81 11.22
N GLU A 419 -1.36 -3.81 10.68
CA GLU A 419 -0.85 -2.87 9.68
C GLU A 419 0.18 -1.91 10.28
N LEU A 420 -0.05 -1.40 11.50
CA LEU A 420 0.92 -0.54 12.19
C LEU A 420 2.22 -1.29 12.50
N ALA A 421 2.12 -2.56 12.89
CA ALA A 421 3.28 -3.42 13.10
C ALA A 421 4.05 -3.66 11.79
N ALA A 422 3.32 -3.88 10.68
CA ALA A 422 3.94 -4.03 9.36
C ALA A 422 4.65 -2.73 8.92
N VAL A 423 3.98 -1.57 9.02
CA VAL A 423 4.58 -0.26 8.71
C VAL A 423 5.81 0.01 9.56
N PHE A 424 5.79 -0.36 10.85
CA PHE A 424 6.95 -0.19 11.72
C PHE A 424 8.14 -1.04 11.28
N VAL A 425 7.93 -2.33 10.97
CA VAL A 425 9.01 -3.21 10.47
C VAL A 425 9.54 -2.73 9.13
N ILE A 426 8.65 -2.40 8.19
CA ILE A 426 9.02 -1.91 6.87
C ILE A 426 9.76 -0.58 6.98
N GLY A 427 9.28 0.35 7.80
CA GLY A 427 9.91 1.65 8.01
C GLY A 427 11.30 1.52 8.61
N ILE A 428 11.47 0.69 9.66
CA ILE A 428 12.80 0.41 10.22
C ILE A 428 13.70 -0.26 9.20
N TRP A 429 13.18 -1.20 8.40
CA TRP A 429 13.95 -1.92 7.39
C TRP A 429 14.43 -0.99 6.27
N ILE A 430 13.58 -0.09 5.78
CA ILE A 430 13.89 0.81 4.66
C ILE A 430 14.95 1.86 5.03
N ILE A 431 14.94 2.41 6.25
CA ILE A 431 15.82 3.54 6.60
C ILE A 431 17.32 3.22 6.42
N PRO A 432 17.88 2.13 7.00
CA PRO A 432 19.27 1.74 6.74
C PRO A 432 19.51 1.33 5.29
N MET A 433 18.51 0.72 4.62
CA MET A 433 18.63 0.39 3.21
C MET A 433 18.78 1.63 2.34
N MET A 434 18.02 2.69 2.60
CA MET A 434 18.16 3.97 1.88
C MET A 434 19.53 4.61 2.15
N PHE A 435 20.02 4.54 3.39
CA PHE A 435 21.36 5.05 3.71
C PHE A 435 22.46 4.25 3.00
N TRP A 436 22.37 2.92 2.98
CA TRP A 436 23.30 2.06 2.26
C TRP A 436 23.20 2.20 0.74
N MET A 437 22.01 2.50 0.21
CA MET A 437 21.79 2.73 -1.22
C MET A 437 22.34 4.10 -1.65
N ASN A 438 22.21 5.14 -0.81
CA ASN A 438 22.72 6.48 -1.11
C ASN A 438 24.24 6.62 -0.88
N ASN A 439 24.82 5.85 0.04
CA ASN A 439 26.28 5.79 0.22
C ASN A 439 26.94 4.70 -0.65
N GLY A 440 26.16 3.77 -1.21
CA GLY A 440 26.63 2.59 -1.91
C GLY A 440 26.28 2.61 -3.39
N ASN A 441 26.90 3.52 -4.15
CA ASN A 441 26.93 3.43 -5.62
C ASN A 441 27.59 2.13 -6.13
N MET A 442 28.29 1.36 -5.28
CA MET A 442 29.11 0.23 -5.73
C MET A 442 28.40 -1.13 -5.72
N ALA A 443 27.65 -1.50 -4.67
CA ALA A 443 27.13 -2.87 -4.55
C ALA A 443 25.82 -3.12 -5.34
N LEU A 444 24.91 -2.15 -5.36
CA LEU A 444 23.68 -2.23 -6.17
C LEU A 444 23.95 -1.90 -7.65
N GLY A 445 24.92 -1.03 -7.95
CA GLY A 445 25.46 -0.86 -9.30
C GLY A 445 26.06 -2.17 -9.83
N TYR A 446 26.89 -2.84 -9.02
CA TYR A 446 27.44 -4.17 -9.35
C TYR A 446 26.37 -5.23 -9.59
N PHE A 447 25.30 -5.31 -8.77
CA PHE A 447 24.21 -6.27 -9.02
C PHE A 447 23.31 -5.87 -10.19
N ALA A 448 23.06 -4.58 -10.42
CA ALA A 448 22.29 -4.11 -11.58
C ALA A 448 23.04 -4.38 -12.90
N GLU A 449 24.32 -4.03 -12.95
CA GLU A 449 25.22 -4.30 -14.09
C GLU A 449 25.51 -5.82 -14.27
N SER A 450 25.62 -6.59 -13.19
CA SER A 450 25.77 -8.06 -13.29
C SER A 450 24.46 -8.82 -13.54
N THR A 451 23.29 -8.24 -13.21
CA THR A 451 22.02 -8.79 -13.70
C THR A 451 21.90 -8.64 -15.21
N ASP A 452 22.51 -7.62 -15.83
CA ASP A 452 22.63 -7.57 -17.28
C ASP A 452 23.51 -8.71 -17.80
N LEU A 453 24.56 -9.12 -17.08
CA LEU A 453 25.37 -10.31 -17.39
C LEU A 453 24.57 -11.63 -17.30
N MET A 454 23.73 -11.77 -16.27
CA MET A 454 22.86 -12.94 -16.10
C MET A 454 21.71 -12.95 -17.12
N THR A 455 21.20 -11.78 -17.49
CA THR A 455 20.20 -11.61 -18.55
C THR A 455 20.83 -11.85 -19.93
N ALA A 456 22.09 -11.44 -20.16
CA ALA A 456 22.88 -11.73 -21.34
C ALA A 456 23.09 -13.24 -21.54
N THR A 457 23.22 -13.98 -20.45
CA THR A 457 23.33 -15.46 -20.47
C THR A 457 22.02 -16.13 -20.91
N ILE A 458 20.89 -15.41 -20.86
CA ILE A 458 19.55 -15.87 -21.27
C ILE A 458 19.06 -15.15 -22.55
N GLY A 459 19.71 -14.05 -22.97
CA GLY A 459 19.42 -13.32 -24.21
C GLY A 459 20.15 -11.98 -24.33
N TYR A 460 21.06 -11.89 -25.31
CA TYR A 460 21.40 -10.72 -26.15
C TYR A 460 21.52 -9.30 -25.54
N SER A 461 21.99 -9.11 -24.31
CA SER A 461 22.37 -7.78 -23.81
C SER A 461 23.82 -7.76 -23.31
N TYR A 462 24.77 -7.46 -24.19
CA TYR A 462 26.19 -7.29 -23.84
C TYR A 462 26.44 -5.87 -23.32
N GLU A 463 25.92 -5.53 -22.14
CA GLU A 463 26.20 -4.25 -21.50
C GLU A 463 27.01 -4.44 -20.21
N TYR A 464 28.12 -3.68 -20.17
CA TYR A 464 28.99 -3.32 -19.04
C TYR A 464 28.93 -4.22 -17.80
N ALA A 465 29.81 -5.23 -17.74
CA ALA A 465 30.33 -5.66 -16.46
C ALA A 465 31.47 -4.70 -16.10
N SER A 466 31.21 -3.76 -15.17
CA SER A 466 32.31 -3.05 -14.55
C SER A 466 33.26 -4.06 -13.91
N GLY A 467 34.55 -3.96 -14.22
CA GLY A 467 35.64 -4.73 -13.60
C GLY A 467 35.85 -4.38 -12.12
N TYR A 468 34.77 -4.08 -11.40
CA TYR A 468 34.76 -3.73 -10.00
C TYR A 468 34.97 -5.00 -9.16
N VAL A 469 36.16 -5.10 -8.59
CA VAL A 469 36.51 -6.13 -7.62
C VAL A 469 36.02 -5.67 -6.25
N PRO A 470 35.09 -6.39 -5.61
CA PRO A 470 34.62 -6.00 -4.30
C PRO A 470 35.77 -5.95 -3.30
N THR A 471 35.92 -4.83 -2.60
CA THR A 471 36.93 -4.72 -1.54
C THR A 471 36.48 -5.49 -0.29
N MET A 472 37.41 -5.68 0.65
CA MET A 472 37.09 -6.27 1.95
C MET A 472 36.00 -5.47 2.70
N GLN A 473 35.97 -4.15 2.51
CA GLN A 473 34.94 -3.29 3.10
C GLN A 473 33.55 -3.58 2.51
N ASP A 474 33.48 -3.79 1.20
CA ASP A 474 32.23 -4.11 0.50
C ASP A 474 31.68 -5.47 0.93
N MET A 475 32.57 -6.46 1.09
CA MET A 475 32.21 -7.78 1.60
C MET A 475 31.61 -7.71 3.01
N ILE A 476 32.19 -6.90 3.90
CA ILE A 476 31.67 -6.69 5.26
C ILE A 476 30.30 -6.00 5.20
N GLN A 477 30.17 -4.95 4.38
CA GLN A 477 28.91 -4.22 4.24
C GLN A 477 27.79 -5.11 3.68
N LEU A 478 28.07 -5.92 2.67
CA LEU A 478 27.12 -6.88 2.10
C LEU A 478 26.69 -7.92 3.13
N ALA A 479 27.63 -8.48 3.90
CA ALA A 479 27.31 -9.43 4.97
C ALA A 479 26.41 -8.79 6.05
N CYS A 480 26.71 -7.56 6.49
CA CYS A 480 25.86 -6.82 7.43
C CYS A 480 24.47 -6.55 6.86
N THR A 481 24.38 -6.22 5.57
CA THR A 481 23.13 -5.95 4.86
C THR A 481 22.27 -7.21 4.77
N ALA A 482 22.85 -8.35 4.36
CA ALA A 482 22.17 -9.64 4.33
C ALA A 482 21.65 -10.04 5.72
N ALA A 483 22.49 -9.89 6.74
CA ALA A 483 22.12 -10.22 8.11
C ALA A 483 20.93 -9.38 8.58
N TYR A 484 21.02 -8.05 8.40
CA TYR A 484 19.98 -7.11 8.78
C TYR A 484 18.65 -7.40 8.06
N THR A 485 18.71 -7.63 6.74
CA THR A 485 17.56 -8.00 5.90
C THR A 485 16.88 -9.25 6.42
N MET A 486 17.65 -10.31 6.68
CA MET A 486 17.12 -11.57 7.18
C MET A 486 16.50 -11.42 8.57
N ILE A 487 17.11 -10.62 9.45
CA ILE A 487 16.55 -10.33 10.78
C ILE A 487 15.20 -9.59 10.65
N MET A 488 15.13 -8.52 9.84
CA MET A 488 13.89 -7.76 9.65
C MET A 488 12.78 -8.63 9.03
N PHE A 489 13.13 -9.43 8.02
CA PHE A 489 12.23 -10.41 7.44
C PHE A 489 11.69 -11.38 8.51
N LEU A 490 12.57 -12.00 9.32
CA LEU A 490 12.15 -12.93 10.37
C LEU A 490 11.29 -12.27 11.46
N VAL A 491 11.58 -11.02 11.85
CA VAL A 491 10.78 -10.26 12.82
C VAL A 491 9.34 -10.09 12.31
N GLY A 492 9.19 -9.60 11.07
CA GLY A 492 7.88 -9.42 10.43
C GLY A 492 7.17 -10.75 10.20
N TYR A 493 7.85 -11.70 9.56
CA TYR A 493 7.33 -13.02 9.20
C TYR A 493 6.84 -13.80 10.43
N LEU A 494 7.68 -13.93 11.47
CA LEU A 494 7.30 -14.69 12.65
C LEU A 494 6.19 -14.00 13.46
N SER A 495 6.12 -12.66 13.44
CA SER A 495 4.97 -11.94 14.01
C SER A 495 3.69 -12.27 13.27
N LEU A 496 3.72 -12.26 11.94
CA LEU A 496 2.58 -12.60 11.10
C LEU A 496 2.10 -14.04 11.36
N VAL A 497 3.00 -15.01 11.37
CA VAL A 497 2.68 -16.42 11.64
C VAL A 497 2.01 -16.59 13.02
N ARG A 498 2.52 -15.89 14.06
CA ARG A 498 1.91 -15.93 15.41
C ARG A 498 0.49 -15.35 15.41
N ARG A 499 0.27 -14.23 14.71
CA ARG A 499 -1.05 -13.58 14.57
C ARG A 499 -2.07 -14.44 13.83
N ILE A 500 -1.64 -15.12 12.76
CA ILE A 500 -2.47 -16.06 11.98
C ILE A 500 -2.87 -17.24 12.87
N LYS A 501 -1.91 -17.89 13.52
CA LYS A 501 -2.16 -19.03 14.42
C LYS A 501 -3.05 -18.68 15.61
N ALA A 502 -2.99 -17.45 16.11
CA ALA A 502 -3.84 -16.97 17.19
C ALA A 502 -5.23 -16.49 16.70
N GLY A 503 -5.50 -16.45 15.39
CA GLY A 503 -6.74 -15.91 14.82
C GLY A 503 -6.95 -14.41 15.08
N THR A 504 -5.87 -13.67 15.37
CA THR A 504 -5.93 -12.24 15.72
C THR A 504 -5.56 -11.31 14.57
N MET A 505 -4.99 -11.83 13.48
CA MET A 505 -4.53 -11.04 12.32
C MET A 505 -5.60 -10.06 11.81
N TRP A 506 -6.80 -10.56 11.47
CA TRP A 506 -7.92 -9.75 11.00
C TRP A 506 -8.63 -9.01 12.14
N LYS A 507 -8.94 -9.70 13.25
CA LYS A 507 -9.69 -9.10 14.38
C LYS A 507 -8.94 -7.91 15.01
N ASN A 508 -7.61 -7.92 14.96
CA ASN A 508 -6.75 -6.85 15.47
C ASN A 508 -6.11 -6.01 14.34
N SER A 509 -6.79 -5.86 13.21
CA SER A 509 -6.35 -4.99 12.11
C SER A 509 -6.98 -3.59 12.21
N VAL A 510 -6.27 -2.58 11.69
CA VAL A 510 -6.76 -1.21 11.48
C VAL A 510 -7.91 -1.21 10.49
N LEU A 511 -7.79 -1.97 9.39
CA LEU A 511 -8.86 -2.11 8.40
C LEU A 511 -10.13 -2.70 9.03
N TYR A 512 -10.02 -3.73 9.86
CA TYR A 512 -11.18 -4.25 10.60
C TYR A 512 -11.79 -3.20 11.54
N ALA A 513 -10.95 -2.41 12.23
CA ALA A 513 -11.43 -1.33 13.08
C ALA A 513 -12.17 -0.25 12.26
N PHE A 514 -11.66 0.09 11.08
CA PHE A 514 -12.28 1.03 10.15
C PHE A 514 -13.59 0.50 9.59
N CYS A 515 -13.64 -0.76 9.12
CA CYS A 515 -14.87 -1.41 8.68
C CYS A 515 -15.92 -1.48 9.79
N ARG A 516 -15.51 -1.77 11.03
CA ARG A 516 -16.41 -1.75 12.19
C ARG A 516 -16.93 -0.35 12.47
N PHE A 517 -16.06 0.66 12.43
CA PHE A 517 -16.45 2.06 12.58
C PHE A 517 -17.43 2.47 11.49
N PHE A 518 -17.14 2.18 10.23
CA PHE A 518 -18.00 2.46 9.09
C PHE A 518 -19.35 1.73 9.20
N ARG A 519 -19.37 0.47 9.66
CA ARG A 519 -20.63 -0.25 9.91
C ARG A 519 -21.46 0.41 11.02
N ILE A 520 -20.85 0.84 12.11
CA ILE A 520 -21.52 1.58 13.19
C ILE A 520 -22.05 2.91 12.65
N PHE A 521 -21.23 3.62 11.89
CA PHE A 521 -21.57 4.88 11.25
C PHE A 521 -22.78 4.73 10.33
N TRP A 522 -22.74 3.77 9.40
CA TRP A 522 -23.80 3.54 8.41
C TRP A 522 -25.12 3.12 9.04
N ARG A 523 -25.07 2.31 10.11
CA ARG A 523 -26.24 1.90 10.87
C ARG A 523 -26.92 3.08 11.60
N ASN A 524 -26.13 4.09 12.00
CA ASN A 524 -26.62 5.27 12.72
C ASN A 524 -26.67 6.54 11.82
N ARG A 525 -26.61 6.39 10.50
CA ARG A 525 -26.44 7.51 9.55
C ARG A 525 -27.49 8.61 9.71
N ASN A 526 -28.74 8.26 10.02
CA ASN A 526 -29.82 9.24 10.19
C ASN A 526 -29.56 10.22 11.37
N VAL A 527 -28.79 9.77 12.37
CA VAL A 527 -28.40 10.57 13.54
C VAL A 527 -27.04 11.25 13.31
N VAL A 528 -26.08 10.52 12.74
CA VAL A 528 -24.67 10.97 12.63
C VAL A 528 -24.44 11.90 11.43
N TRP A 529 -25.24 11.80 10.35
CA TRP A 529 -25.05 12.58 9.12
C TRP A 529 -25.05 14.09 9.38
N ARG A 530 -25.91 14.58 10.28
CA ARG A 530 -25.95 16.01 10.64
C ARG A 530 -24.63 16.49 11.25
N MET A 531 -23.99 15.67 12.10
CA MET A 531 -22.68 16.00 12.68
C MET A 531 -21.56 15.96 11.64
N VAL A 532 -21.65 15.04 10.67
CA VAL A 532 -20.65 14.90 9.59
C VAL A 532 -20.69 16.08 8.65
N VAL A 533 -21.88 16.50 8.23
CA VAL A 533 -22.04 17.68 7.37
C VAL A 533 -21.46 18.91 8.06
N SER A 534 -21.77 19.14 9.34
CA SER A 534 -21.17 20.24 10.11
C SER A 534 -19.64 20.14 10.19
N GLY A 535 -19.10 18.94 10.40
CA GLY A 535 -17.65 18.70 10.45
C GLY A 535 -16.95 18.92 9.09
N VAL A 536 -17.57 18.49 7.99
CA VAL A 536 -17.05 18.69 6.63
C VAL A 536 -17.06 20.17 6.25
N ILE A 537 -18.14 20.89 6.57
CA ILE A 537 -18.21 22.34 6.39
C ILE A 537 -17.07 23.01 7.17
N LEU A 538 -16.86 22.62 8.43
CA LEU A 538 -15.78 23.19 9.26
C LEU A 538 -14.39 22.92 8.68
N ILE A 539 -14.11 21.68 8.27
CA ILE A 539 -12.85 21.31 7.61
C ILE A 539 -12.67 22.10 6.31
N GLY A 540 -13.73 22.25 5.52
CA GLY A 540 -13.73 23.05 4.30
C GLY A 540 -13.37 24.51 4.56
N ILE A 541 -13.96 25.14 5.58
CA ILE A 541 -13.63 26.52 5.98
C ILE A 541 -12.15 26.63 6.43
N HIS A 542 -11.65 25.65 7.20
CA HIS A 542 -10.24 25.61 7.61
C HIS A 542 -9.28 25.45 6.42
N TRP A 543 -9.64 24.61 5.45
CA TRP A 543 -8.87 24.43 4.21
C TRP A 543 -8.90 25.69 3.34
N MET A 544 -10.04 26.40 3.26
CA MET A 544 -10.12 27.69 2.57
C MET A 544 -9.18 28.73 3.22
N LEU A 545 -9.10 28.75 4.56
CA LEU A 545 -8.18 29.62 5.29
C LEU A 545 -6.70 29.30 4.98
N ALA A 546 -6.37 28.02 4.86
CA ALA A 546 -5.02 27.56 4.50
C ALA A 546 -4.64 27.92 3.05
N LEU A 547 -5.60 27.86 2.11
CA LEU A 547 -5.37 28.15 0.69
C LEU A 547 -5.28 29.66 0.39
N PHE A 548 -6.18 30.47 0.95
CA PHE A 548 -6.27 31.89 0.60
C PHE A 548 -5.43 32.83 1.49
N ARG A 549 -4.81 32.33 2.57
CA ARG A 549 -3.91 33.06 3.50
C ARG A 549 -4.43 34.44 3.95
N THR A 550 -5.74 34.62 3.99
CA THR A 550 -6.39 35.91 4.28
C THR A 550 -6.88 35.96 5.73
N PRO A 551 -6.44 36.93 6.55
CA PRO A 551 -6.76 36.98 7.98
C PRO A 551 -8.25 37.23 8.27
N GLY A 552 -9.02 37.73 7.30
CA GLY A 552 -10.46 37.98 7.45
C GLY A 552 -11.29 36.73 7.76
N PHE A 553 -10.86 35.54 7.32
CA PHE A 553 -11.59 34.30 7.59
C PHE A 553 -11.37 33.73 8.99
N VAL A 554 -10.35 34.21 9.73
CA VAL A 554 -10.02 33.72 11.08
C VAL A 554 -11.14 34.00 12.08
N LEU A 555 -11.78 35.17 11.97
CA LEU A 555 -12.90 35.53 12.85
C LEU A 555 -14.14 34.67 12.57
N ILE A 556 -14.37 34.31 11.30
CA ILE A 556 -15.49 33.44 10.89
C ILE A 556 -15.26 32.01 11.38
N THR A 557 -14.02 31.48 11.27
CA THR A 557 -13.68 30.16 11.81
C THR A 557 -13.83 30.10 13.32
N LEU A 558 -13.31 31.09 14.05
CA LEU A 558 -13.43 31.14 15.51
C LEU A 558 -14.89 31.26 15.98
N ALA A 559 -15.71 32.03 15.26
CA ALA A 559 -17.15 32.10 15.54
C ALA A 559 -17.86 30.76 15.27
N ALA A 560 -17.49 30.06 14.19
CA ALA A 560 -18.02 28.73 13.89
C ALA A 560 -17.62 27.69 14.95
N ASP A 561 -16.35 27.69 15.38
CA ASP A 561 -15.85 26.82 16.45
C ASP A 561 -16.56 27.09 17.78
N ALA A 562 -16.69 28.37 18.16
CA ALA A 562 -17.40 28.77 19.36
C ALA A 562 -18.88 28.35 19.33
N PHE A 563 -19.55 28.47 18.17
CA PHE A 563 -20.92 28.02 17.98
C PHE A 563 -21.05 26.49 18.13
N ILE A 564 -20.11 25.73 17.56
CA ILE A 564 -20.09 24.26 17.69
C ILE A 564 -19.87 23.86 19.16
N VAL A 565 -18.92 24.48 19.86
CA VAL A 565 -18.68 24.22 21.29
C VAL A 565 -19.94 24.54 22.09
N TYR A 566 -20.57 25.69 21.84
CA TYR A 566 -21.83 26.07 22.48
C TYR A 566 -22.94 25.02 22.25
N TYR A 567 -23.12 24.57 21.01
CA TYR A 567 -24.09 23.54 20.66
C TYR A 567 -23.82 22.18 21.34
N LEU A 568 -22.55 21.74 21.39
CA LEU A 568 -22.15 20.51 22.06
C LEU A 568 -22.38 20.58 23.57
N VAL A 569 -22.08 21.72 24.21
CA VAL A 569 -22.32 21.94 25.64
C VAL A 569 -23.81 21.88 25.96
N LEU A 570 -24.67 22.54 25.18
CA LEU A 570 -26.13 22.47 25.37
C LEU A 570 -26.66 21.03 25.27
N ASN A 571 -26.22 20.28 24.26
CA ASN A 571 -26.61 18.88 24.10
C ASN A 571 -26.12 17.98 25.24
N ALA A 572 -24.91 18.22 25.74
CA ALA A 572 -24.38 17.49 26.89
C ALA A 572 -25.17 17.77 28.17
N ILE A 573 -25.52 19.05 28.41
CA ILE A 573 -26.36 19.46 29.54
C ILE A 573 -27.75 18.82 29.44
N ALA A 574 -28.39 18.88 28.27
CA ALA A 574 -29.69 18.28 28.02
C ALA A 574 -29.69 16.76 28.30
N LYS A 575 -28.70 16.04 27.77
CA LYS A 575 -28.55 14.60 28.02
C LYS A 575 -28.36 14.29 29.50
N ASN A 576 -27.55 15.09 30.21
CA ASN A 576 -27.32 14.90 31.64
C ASN A 576 -28.59 15.15 32.48
N LYS A 577 -29.40 16.17 32.13
CA LYS A 577 -30.70 16.43 32.77
C LYS A 577 -31.63 15.22 32.63
N ILE A 578 -31.76 14.67 31.42
CA ILE A 578 -32.61 13.49 31.16
C ILE A 578 -32.11 12.28 31.97
N ILE A 579 -30.79 12.00 31.98
CA ILE A 579 -30.22 10.90 32.76
C ILE A 579 -30.49 11.07 34.26
N LYS A 580 -30.37 12.29 34.79
CA LYS A 580 -30.70 12.57 36.20
C LYS A 580 -32.18 12.30 36.49
N GLY A 581 -33.09 12.71 35.61
CA GLY A 581 -34.52 12.40 35.75
C GLY A 581 -34.82 10.90 35.72
N ILE A 582 -34.22 10.16 34.79
CA ILE A 582 -34.35 8.70 34.74
C ILE A 582 -33.87 8.07 36.06
N LYS A 583 -32.72 8.52 36.58
CA LYS A 583 -32.19 8.01 37.86
C LYS A 583 -33.08 8.35 39.06
N ALA A 584 -33.69 9.54 39.08
CA ALA A 584 -34.61 9.94 40.14
C ALA A 584 -35.87 9.07 40.15
N VAL A 585 -36.53 8.93 39.00
CA VAL A 585 -37.72 8.07 38.85
C VAL A 585 -37.40 6.61 39.16
N ALA A 586 -36.28 6.08 38.66
CA ALA A 586 -35.83 4.72 38.98
C ALA A 586 -35.45 4.53 40.46
N GLY A 587 -35.04 5.60 41.15
CA GLY A 587 -34.75 5.62 42.57
C GLY A 587 -35.98 5.75 43.47
N GLY A 588 -37.18 5.86 42.90
CA GLY A 588 -38.44 5.99 43.63
C GLY A 588 -38.88 7.43 43.90
N ASP A 589 -38.13 8.43 43.42
CA ASP A 589 -38.53 9.84 43.47
C ASP A 589 -39.45 10.14 42.27
N LEU A 590 -40.75 9.91 42.49
CA LEU A 590 -41.79 10.10 41.47
C LEU A 590 -42.26 11.56 41.34
N GLU A 591 -41.87 12.42 42.28
CA GLU A 591 -42.18 13.86 42.26
C GLU A 591 -41.16 14.65 41.44
N TYR A 592 -39.96 14.08 41.22
CA TYR A 592 -38.94 14.70 40.40
C TYR A 592 -39.41 14.96 38.96
N GLN A 593 -39.52 16.24 38.59
CA GLN A 593 -39.80 16.66 37.22
C GLN A 593 -38.57 17.23 36.54
N ILE A 594 -38.29 16.73 35.33
CA ILE A 594 -37.24 17.24 34.46
C ILE A 594 -37.68 18.61 33.94
N SER A 595 -36.91 19.65 34.27
CA SER A 595 -37.11 20.99 33.71
C SER A 595 -36.91 20.97 32.19
N LEU A 596 -37.94 21.45 31.48
CA LEU A 596 -37.96 21.55 30.01
C LEU A 596 -37.14 22.74 29.47
N GLU A 597 -36.59 23.55 30.37
CA GLU A 597 -35.82 24.72 30.02
C GLU A 597 -34.50 24.32 29.31
N HIS A 598 -34.24 24.96 28.17
CA HIS A 598 -33.11 24.68 27.29
C HIS A 598 -33.11 23.29 26.60
N LEU A 599 -34.21 22.53 26.70
CA LEU A 599 -34.41 21.31 25.90
C LEU A 599 -35.10 21.66 24.57
N ARG A 600 -34.64 21.09 23.46
CA ARG A 600 -35.19 21.36 22.12
C ARG A 600 -35.50 20.06 21.36
N GLY A 601 -36.54 20.11 20.53
CA GLY A 601 -36.94 19.00 19.66
C GLY A 601 -37.14 17.70 20.44
N GLU A 602 -36.49 16.63 19.96
CA GLU A 602 -36.54 15.28 20.54
C GLU A 602 -36.17 15.23 22.03
N GLN A 603 -35.24 16.07 22.50
CA GLN A 603 -34.82 16.09 23.91
C GLN A 603 -35.95 16.56 24.83
N ARG A 604 -36.76 17.51 24.35
CA ARG A 604 -37.90 18.03 25.10
C ARG A 604 -39.01 16.97 25.16
N GLU A 605 -39.31 16.34 24.03
CA GLU A 605 -40.31 15.28 23.91
C GLU A 605 -40.00 14.11 24.86
N VAL A 606 -38.73 13.66 24.90
CA VAL A 606 -38.29 12.60 25.83
C VAL A 606 -38.44 13.02 27.30
N ALA A 607 -38.14 14.27 27.63
CA ALA A 607 -38.30 14.77 29.00
C ALA A 607 -39.78 14.89 29.42
N GLU A 608 -40.65 15.33 28.51
CA GLU A 608 -42.11 15.38 28.72
C GLU A 608 -42.66 13.97 28.96
N MET A 609 -42.32 13.00 28.09
CA MET A 609 -42.74 11.60 28.29
C MET A 609 -42.27 11.01 29.63
N LEU A 610 -41.05 11.33 30.08
CA LEU A 610 -40.56 10.88 31.38
C LEU A 610 -41.31 11.51 32.55
N ASN A 611 -41.63 12.80 32.47
CA ASN A 611 -42.44 13.49 33.48
C ASN A 611 -43.87 12.91 33.55
N ASP A 612 -44.47 12.60 32.40
CA ASP A 612 -45.78 11.95 32.31
C ASP A 612 -45.76 10.55 32.93
N ILE A 613 -44.70 9.77 32.67
CA ILE A 613 -44.51 8.45 33.30
C ILE A 613 -44.40 8.58 34.82
N GLY A 614 -43.59 9.52 35.32
CA GLY A 614 -43.46 9.78 36.77
C GLY A 614 -44.80 10.12 37.42
N THR A 615 -45.54 11.06 36.80
CA THR A 615 -46.87 11.48 37.26
C THR A 615 -47.89 10.33 37.22
N GLY A 616 -47.89 9.52 36.15
CA GLY A 616 -48.76 8.36 36.00
C GLY A 616 -48.49 7.30 37.07
N LEU A 617 -47.23 7.05 37.38
CA LEU A 617 -46.82 6.10 38.41
C LEU A 617 -47.19 6.60 39.81
N GLN A 618 -46.98 7.88 40.11
CA GLN A 618 -47.42 8.50 41.37
C GLN A 618 -48.92 8.33 41.60
N LYS A 619 -49.75 8.65 40.60
CA LYS A 619 -51.21 8.48 40.69
C LYS A 619 -51.62 7.02 40.91
N ALA A 620 -50.92 6.08 40.27
CA ALA A 620 -51.20 4.65 40.46
C ALA A 620 -50.89 4.20 41.90
N VAL A 621 -49.76 4.66 42.47
CA VAL A 621 -49.38 4.39 43.85
C VAL A 621 -50.40 4.99 44.82
N GLU A 622 -50.75 6.27 44.68
CA GLU A 622 -51.74 6.93 45.53
C GLU A 622 -53.11 6.23 45.49
N LYS A 623 -53.56 5.84 44.29
CA LYS A 623 -54.81 5.10 44.11
C LYS A 623 -54.75 3.74 44.81
N SER A 624 -53.63 3.03 44.71
CA SER A 624 -53.42 1.75 45.40
C SER A 624 -53.48 1.92 46.92
N VAL A 625 -52.76 2.89 47.47
CA VAL A 625 -52.77 3.19 48.92
C VAL A 625 -54.16 3.58 49.40
N LYS A 626 -54.86 4.45 48.66
CA LYS A 626 -56.24 4.84 48.99
C LYS A 626 -57.18 3.63 48.94
N SER A 627 -57.03 2.75 47.94
CA SER A 627 -57.83 1.54 47.83
C SER A 627 -57.62 0.59 49.02
N GLU A 628 -56.38 0.42 49.48
CA GLU A 628 -56.08 -0.41 50.65
C GLU A 628 -56.69 0.17 51.94
N ARG A 629 -56.57 1.49 52.14
CA ARG A 629 -57.22 2.17 53.27
C ARG A 629 -58.74 1.98 53.27
N LEU A 630 -59.39 2.19 52.13
CA LEU A 630 -60.83 2.00 52.00
C LEU A 630 -61.27 0.56 52.27
N LYS A 631 -60.51 -0.44 51.81
CA LYS A 631 -60.79 -1.86 52.14
C LYS A 631 -60.73 -2.09 53.65
N THR A 632 -59.75 -1.52 54.34
CA THR A 632 -59.62 -1.66 55.79
C THR A 632 -60.72 -0.96 56.56
N ASP A 633 -61.07 0.26 56.18
CA ASP A 633 -62.16 1.00 56.84
C ASP A 633 -63.49 0.26 56.67
N LEU A 634 -63.75 -0.28 55.47
CA LEU A 634 -64.93 -1.09 55.20
C LEU A 634 -64.98 -2.34 56.08
N ILE A 635 -63.88 -3.11 56.14
CA ILE A 635 -63.81 -4.33 56.97
C ILE A 635 -64.04 -3.98 58.45
N THR A 636 -63.40 -2.93 58.95
CA THR A 636 -63.53 -2.50 60.35
C THR A 636 -64.97 -2.12 60.69
N ASN A 637 -65.64 -1.37 59.81
CA ASN A 637 -67.03 -0.96 60.00
C ASN A 637 -67.99 -2.16 59.96
N VAL A 638 -67.88 -3.03 58.94
CA VAL A 638 -68.73 -4.22 58.81
C VAL A 638 -68.59 -5.13 60.03
N SER A 639 -67.37 -5.34 60.52
CA SER A 639 -67.15 -6.17 61.70
C SER A 639 -67.72 -5.58 62.99
N HIS A 640 -67.72 -4.25 63.15
CA HIS A 640 -68.39 -3.60 64.28
C HIS A 640 -69.90 -3.87 64.27
N ASP A 641 -70.52 -3.75 63.10
CA ASP A 641 -71.96 -3.97 62.92
C ASP A 641 -72.37 -5.44 63.12
N ILE A 642 -71.46 -6.40 62.89
CA ILE A 642 -71.67 -7.82 63.19
C ILE A 642 -71.54 -8.11 64.70
N LYS A 643 -70.64 -7.40 65.42
CA LYS A 643 -70.36 -7.67 66.84
C LYS A 643 -71.59 -7.42 67.73
N THR A 644 -72.36 -6.38 67.44
CA THR A 644 -73.57 -6.00 68.20
C THR A 644 -74.65 -7.10 68.21
N PRO A 645 -75.20 -7.54 67.06
CA PRO A 645 -76.21 -8.60 67.03
C PRO A 645 -75.66 -9.94 67.54
N LEU A 646 -74.37 -10.23 67.30
CA LEU A 646 -73.75 -11.45 67.81
C LEU A 646 -73.67 -11.48 69.34
N THR A 647 -73.37 -10.35 69.97
CA THR A 647 -73.38 -10.22 71.44
C THR A 647 -74.78 -10.47 71.99
N SER A 648 -75.82 -9.97 71.31
CA SER A 648 -77.21 -10.28 71.66
C SER A 648 -77.52 -11.78 71.56
N ILE A 649 -77.08 -12.46 70.48
CA ILE A 649 -77.27 -13.91 70.31
C ILE A 649 -76.60 -14.68 71.45
N ILE A 650 -75.34 -14.37 71.79
CA ILE A 650 -74.62 -15.00 72.90
C ILE A 650 -75.39 -14.81 74.22
N ASN A 651 -75.83 -13.59 74.51
CA ASN A 651 -76.58 -13.30 75.74
C ASN A 651 -77.92 -14.05 75.80
N TYR A 652 -78.66 -14.14 74.69
CA TYR A 652 -79.90 -14.93 74.66
C TYR A 652 -79.63 -16.43 74.87
N VAL A 653 -78.57 -16.97 74.28
CA VAL A 653 -78.16 -18.36 74.51
C VAL A 653 -77.78 -18.58 75.98
N ASP A 654 -77.06 -17.64 76.60
CA ASP A 654 -76.70 -17.68 78.03
C ASP A 654 -77.94 -17.63 78.94
N ILE A 655 -78.92 -16.77 78.64
CA ILE A 655 -80.19 -16.70 79.38
C ILE A 655 -80.96 -18.01 79.26
N LEU A 656 -81.03 -18.60 78.06
CA LEU A 656 -81.71 -19.87 77.82
C LEU A 656 -81.04 -21.02 78.57
N LYS A 657 -79.70 -21.06 78.63
CA LYS A 657 -78.95 -22.05 79.43
C LYS A 657 -79.26 -21.94 80.92
N ARG A 658 -79.45 -20.72 81.45
CA ARG A 658 -79.80 -20.48 82.87
C ARG A 658 -81.26 -20.82 83.21
N SER A 659 -82.10 -21.08 82.22
CA SER A 659 -83.55 -21.33 82.41
C SER A 659 -83.89 -22.78 82.79
N ASN A 660 -82.89 -23.63 83.07
CA ASN A 660 -83.04 -25.00 83.58
C ASN A 660 -83.98 -25.91 82.75
N ILE A 661 -83.79 -25.92 81.42
CA ILE A 661 -84.57 -26.73 80.47
C ILE A 661 -84.13 -28.20 80.54
N GLU A 662 -85.06 -29.12 80.83
CA GLU A 662 -84.76 -30.56 81.04
C GLU A 662 -84.67 -31.40 79.75
N ASP A 663 -85.09 -30.88 78.58
CA ASP A 663 -85.03 -31.61 77.31
C ASP A 663 -83.57 -31.75 76.79
N PRO A 664 -83.01 -32.98 76.72
CA PRO A 664 -81.63 -33.20 76.30
C PRO A 664 -81.34 -32.74 74.86
N LYS A 665 -82.34 -32.75 73.97
CA LYS A 665 -82.17 -32.27 72.59
C LYS A 665 -82.01 -30.75 72.55
N ILE A 666 -82.76 -30.03 73.37
CA ILE A 666 -82.68 -28.56 73.44
C ILE A 666 -81.34 -28.14 74.05
N GLN A 667 -80.87 -28.83 75.09
CA GLN A 667 -79.54 -28.58 75.66
C GLN A 667 -78.43 -28.77 74.63
N GLY A 668 -78.46 -29.86 73.86
CA GLY A 668 -77.50 -30.08 72.76
C GLY A 668 -77.56 -29.00 71.67
N TYR A 669 -78.74 -28.48 71.34
CA TYR A 669 -78.86 -27.34 70.42
C TYR A 669 -78.31 -26.04 70.99
N LEU A 670 -78.51 -25.77 72.28
CA LEU A 670 -77.96 -24.58 72.95
C LEU A 670 -76.43 -24.61 73.00
N GLU A 671 -75.82 -25.75 73.30
CA GLU A 671 -74.36 -25.93 73.25
C GLU A 671 -73.81 -25.70 71.84
N ILE A 672 -74.49 -26.21 70.81
CA ILE A 672 -74.10 -25.96 69.42
C ILE A 672 -74.23 -24.47 69.07
N LEU A 673 -75.33 -23.80 69.45
CA LEU A 673 -75.53 -22.37 69.17
C LEU A 673 -74.50 -21.49 69.88
N GLU A 674 -74.19 -21.79 71.14
CA GLU A 674 -73.13 -21.13 71.91
C GLU A 674 -71.77 -21.29 71.23
N ALA A 675 -71.38 -22.52 70.90
CA ALA A 675 -70.12 -22.82 70.24
C ALA A 675 -70.01 -22.12 68.87
N LYS A 676 -71.11 -22.04 68.11
CA LYS A 676 -71.15 -21.34 66.81
C LYS A 676 -71.10 -19.83 66.96
N ALA A 677 -71.83 -19.26 67.93
CA ALA A 677 -71.84 -17.82 68.19
C ALA A 677 -70.46 -17.35 68.69
N GLN A 678 -69.86 -18.09 69.62
CA GLN A 678 -68.52 -17.81 70.12
C GLN A 678 -67.45 -17.94 69.03
N ARG A 679 -67.54 -18.97 68.17
CA ARG A 679 -66.64 -19.11 67.02
C ARG A 679 -66.77 -17.94 66.04
N LEU A 680 -67.99 -17.47 65.76
CA LEU A 680 -68.21 -16.32 64.87
C LEU A 680 -67.63 -15.02 65.47
N LYS A 681 -67.66 -14.88 66.80
CA LYS A 681 -67.08 -13.73 67.51
C LYS A 681 -65.57 -13.69 67.30
N THR A 682 -64.90 -14.80 67.55
CA THR A 682 -63.45 -14.93 67.34
C THR A 682 -63.07 -14.68 65.88
N LEU A 683 -63.80 -15.23 64.91
CA LEU A 683 -63.53 -15.01 63.48
C LEU A 683 -63.69 -13.54 63.08
N THR A 684 -64.71 -12.88 63.60
CA THR A 684 -64.96 -11.45 63.31
C THR A 684 -63.83 -10.59 63.89
N GLU A 685 -63.41 -10.86 65.12
CA GLU A 685 -62.30 -10.16 65.77
C GLU A 685 -60.96 -10.40 65.03
N ASP A 686 -60.70 -11.63 64.59
CA ASP A 686 -59.50 -11.98 63.82
C ASP A 686 -59.45 -11.29 62.44
N VAL A 687 -60.58 -11.14 61.74
CA VAL A 687 -60.66 -10.44 60.44
C VAL A 687 -60.36 -8.94 60.59
N VAL A 688 -60.88 -8.29 61.63
CA VAL A 688 -60.57 -6.88 61.92
C VAL A 688 -59.09 -6.70 62.20
N GLU A 689 -58.52 -7.59 63.01
CA GLU A 689 -57.12 -7.54 63.36
C GLU A 689 -56.21 -7.76 62.15
N ALA A 690 -56.49 -8.76 61.33
CA ALA A 690 -55.77 -9.01 60.08
C ALA A 690 -55.85 -7.82 59.13
N SER A 691 -57.01 -7.16 59.04
CA SER A 691 -57.18 -5.96 58.21
C SER A 691 -56.40 -4.74 58.74
N LYS A 692 -56.34 -4.55 60.06
CA LYS A 692 -55.51 -3.52 60.71
C LYS A 692 -54.02 -3.76 60.51
N VAL A 693 -53.58 -5.02 60.54
CA VAL A 693 -52.20 -5.41 60.23
C VAL A 693 -51.88 -5.14 58.75
N SER A 694 -52.74 -5.57 57.83
CA SER A 694 -52.52 -5.42 56.38
C SER A 694 -52.50 -3.96 55.89
N SER A 695 -53.16 -3.05 56.62
CA SER A 695 -53.15 -1.61 56.34
C SER A 695 -52.06 -0.82 57.07
N GLY A 696 -51.31 -1.49 57.95
CA GLY A 696 -50.31 -0.85 58.81
C GLY A 696 -50.90 -0.01 59.97
N ASN A 697 -52.20 -0.10 60.23
CA ASN A 697 -52.87 0.64 61.30
C ASN A 697 -52.92 -0.17 62.62
N ILE A 698 -51.76 -0.71 63.03
CA ILE A 698 -51.59 -1.43 64.30
C ILE A 698 -50.54 -0.70 65.15
N ASN A 699 -50.90 -0.38 66.41
CA ASN A 699 -49.97 0.19 67.38
C ASN A 699 -49.53 -0.91 68.34
N LEU A 700 -48.23 -1.20 68.38
CA LEU A 700 -47.64 -2.22 69.27
C LEU A 700 -47.11 -1.53 70.53
N GLN A 701 -47.53 -2.02 71.70
CA GLN A 701 -47.03 -1.53 72.99
C GLN A 701 -45.91 -2.43 73.47
N LEU A 702 -44.69 -2.17 73.01
CA LEU A 702 -43.52 -2.95 73.41
C LEU A 702 -43.15 -2.68 74.87
N MET A 703 -42.97 -3.74 75.65
CA MET A 703 -42.56 -3.70 77.05
C MET A 703 -41.66 -4.91 77.37
N ASP A 704 -40.90 -4.81 78.46
CA ASP A 704 -40.09 -5.93 78.96
C ASP A 704 -40.99 -6.93 79.68
N VAL A 705 -41.03 -8.17 79.17
CA VAL A 705 -41.86 -9.26 79.67
C VAL A 705 -40.99 -10.46 80.02
N ASN A 706 -41.20 -11.05 81.19
CA ASN A 706 -40.59 -12.32 81.56
C ASN A 706 -41.33 -13.48 80.87
N LEU A 707 -40.72 -14.06 79.83
CA LEU A 707 -41.31 -15.14 79.03
C LEU A 707 -41.54 -16.42 79.84
N VAL A 708 -40.67 -16.70 80.83
CA VAL A 708 -40.82 -17.88 81.71
C VAL A 708 -42.11 -17.79 82.51
N GLU A 709 -42.39 -16.61 83.08
CA GLU A 709 -43.60 -16.35 83.84
C GLU A 709 -44.85 -16.36 82.96
N MET A 710 -44.80 -15.70 81.79
CA MET A 710 -45.89 -15.72 80.82
C MET A 710 -46.22 -17.14 80.35
N MET A 711 -45.22 -18.00 80.11
CA MET A 711 -45.45 -19.38 79.72
C MET A 711 -46.10 -20.18 80.85
N ASN A 712 -45.65 -20.03 82.09
CA ASN A 712 -46.25 -20.70 83.26
C ASN A 712 -47.72 -20.26 83.48
N GLN A 713 -48.02 -18.98 83.33
CA GLN A 713 -49.39 -18.47 83.41
C GLN A 713 -50.27 -19.08 82.31
N THR A 714 -49.76 -19.08 81.07
CA THR A 714 -50.50 -19.61 79.91
C THR A 714 -50.72 -21.12 80.05
N THR A 715 -49.72 -21.90 80.44
CA THR A 715 -49.88 -23.35 80.62
C THR A 715 -50.82 -23.69 81.79
N GLY A 716 -50.79 -22.90 82.86
CA GLY A 716 -51.73 -23.01 83.98
C GLY A 716 -53.19 -22.84 83.55
N GLU A 717 -53.49 -21.87 82.68
CA GLU A 717 -54.85 -21.65 82.16
C GLU A 717 -55.39 -22.81 81.31
N PHE A 718 -54.51 -23.58 80.67
CA PHE A 718 -54.90 -24.71 79.81
C PHE A 718 -54.82 -26.07 80.51
N ALA A 719 -54.35 -26.13 81.77
CA ALA A 719 -54.17 -27.37 82.52
C ALA A 719 -55.46 -28.21 82.57
N GLU A 720 -56.59 -27.60 82.90
CA GLU A 720 -57.90 -28.26 82.97
C GLU A 720 -58.34 -28.80 81.60
N LYS A 721 -58.06 -28.08 80.50
CA LYS A 721 -58.39 -28.52 79.14
C LYS A 721 -57.53 -29.71 78.70
N PHE A 722 -56.27 -29.75 79.09
CA PHE A 722 -55.38 -30.89 78.81
C PHE A 722 -55.81 -32.12 79.61
N GLU A 723 -56.17 -31.95 80.88
CA GLU A 723 -56.68 -33.02 81.74
C GLU A 723 -57.98 -33.63 81.20
N HIS A 724 -58.94 -32.80 80.78
CA HIS A 724 -60.17 -33.26 80.12
C HIS A 724 -59.93 -34.03 78.81
N LYS A 725 -58.77 -33.85 78.17
CA LYS A 725 -58.36 -34.55 76.94
C LYS A 725 -57.36 -35.68 77.18
N ASN A 726 -57.03 -36.00 78.44
CA ASN A 726 -55.98 -36.98 78.80
C ASN A 726 -54.63 -36.69 78.14
N LEU A 727 -54.25 -35.42 78.05
CA LEU A 727 -52.96 -34.97 77.52
C LEU A 727 -52.03 -34.54 78.66
N GLU A 728 -50.81 -35.08 78.66
CA GLU A 728 -49.76 -34.67 79.60
C GLU A 728 -48.92 -33.55 79.00
N LEU A 729 -48.83 -32.42 79.70
CA LEU A 729 -48.04 -31.27 79.27
C LEU A 729 -46.60 -31.42 79.77
N ILE A 730 -45.64 -31.54 78.85
CA ILE A 730 -44.20 -31.54 79.17
C ILE A 730 -43.65 -30.14 78.91
N GLN A 731 -43.24 -29.46 79.97
CA GLN A 731 -42.70 -28.10 79.91
C GLN A 731 -41.23 -28.09 80.36
N THR A 732 -40.35 -27.53 79.53
CA THR A 732 -38.92 -27.35 79.84
C THR A 732 -38.60 -25.87 79.76
N LEU A 733 -38.44 -25.22 80.91
CA LEU A 733 -38.12 -23.80 81.02
C LEU A 733 -36.79 -23.58 81.76
N PRO A 734 -36.03 -22.52 81.44
CA PRO A 734 -34.86 -22.14 82.19
C PRO A 734 -35.25 -21.65 83.60
N ASN A 735 -34.34 -21.84 84.57
CA ASN A 735 -34.53 -21.38 85.96
C ASN A 735 -34.35 -19.86 86.13
N GLU A 736 -33.76 -19.19 85.15
CA GLU A 736 -33.53 -17.75 85.16
C GLU A 736 -34.62 -16.99 84.37
N PRO A 737 -34.99 -15.75 84.80
CA PRO A 737 -35.95 -14.93 84.05
C PRO A 737 -35.48 -14.66 82.62
N ALA A 738 -36.30 -15.01 81.63
CA ALA A 738 -36.04 -14.70 80.22
C ALA A 738 -36.81 -13.43 79.84
N ILE A 739 -36.16 -12.27 79.97
CA ILE A 739 -36.76 -10.97 79.64
C ILE A 739 -36.70 -10.73 78.13
N ILE A 740 -37.86 -10.51 77.51
CA ILE A 740 -38.02 -10.18 76.09
C ILE A 740 -38.76 -8.85 75.91
N HIS A 741 -38.40 -8.08 74.87
CA HIS A 741 -39.02 -6.78 74.58
C HIS A 741 -40.10 -6.93 73.50
N VAL A 742 -41.35 -7.13 73.93
CA VAL A 742 -42.49 -7.48 73.05
C VAL A 742 -43.77 -6.80 73.48
N ASP A 743 -44.80 -6.81 72.63
CA ASP A 743 -46.16 -6.51 73.08
C ASP A 743 -46.70 -7.73 73.84
N GLY A 744 -46.77 -7.63 75.16
CA GLY A 744 -47.14 -8.75 76.03
C GLY A 744 -48.51 -9.35 75.71
N ARG A 745 -49.51 -8.54 75.34
CA ARG A 745 -50.86 -9.03 74.99
C ARG A 745 -50.86 -9.80 73.68
N ARG A 746 -50.14 -9.30 72.67
CA ARG A 746 -50.03 -9.98 71.37
C ARG A 746 -49.21 -11.26 71.49
N MET A 747 -48.12 -11.23 72.25
CA MET A 747 -47.28 -12.41 72.49
C MET A 747 -48.04 -13.51 73.23
N TRP A 748 -48.80 -13.16 74.28
CA TRP A 748 -49.66 -14.12 74.98
C TRP A 748 -50.65 -14.79 74.01
N ARG A 749 -51.28 -14.03 73.11
CA ARG A 749 -52.22 -14.59 72.12
C ARG A 749 -51.56 -15.51 71.09
N VAL A 750 -50.28 -15.29 70.77
CA VAL A 750 -49.48 -16.22 69.95
C VAL A 750 -49.29 -17.54 70.69
N LEU A 751 -48.97 -17.49 71.99
CA LEU A 751 -48.83 -18.67 72.84
C LEU A 751 -50.17 -19.40 73.01
N GLU A 752 -51.25 -18.67 73.29
CA GLU A 752 -52.62 -19.19 73.41
C GLU A 752 -53.06 -19.96 72.16
N LYS A 753 -52.78 -19.44 70.95
CA LYS A 753 -53.11 -20.14 69.69
C LYS A 753 -52.20 -21.31 69.36
N SER A 754 -51.03 -21.39 69.98
CA SER A 754 -50.04 -22.45 69.73
C SER A 754 -50.23 -23.68 70.63
N LEU A 755 -50.91 -23.50 71.76
CA LEU A 755 -51.32 -24.54 72.72
C LEU A 755 -52.73 -25.07 72.36
#